data_AF-A0A437PY82-F1
#
_entry.id   AF-A0A437PY82-F1
#
_cell.length_a   1.000
_cell.length_b   1.000
_cell.length_c   1.000
_cell.angle_alpha   90.00
_cell.angle_beta   90.00
_cell.angle_gamma   90.00
#
_symmetry.space_group_name_H-M   'P 1'
#
loop_
_entity.id
_entity.type
_entity.pdbx_description
1 polymer ?
#
loop_
_entity_poly.entity_id
_entity_poly.type
_entity_poly.pdbx_seq_one_letter_code
_entity_poly.pdbx_strand_id
1 'polypeptide(L)'
;MKTIAPRFRQLLLLLLAVTGALLAGAAPVSAHAALTGSDPKQGAVVDQAPTRVSLTFSEQVAMSDGSVRVLDPAGKRVDTGRTTDLGGTTYGVRLHSGLPDGTFTVAYQVVSADSHPVSGAFTFSIGAPSKTSAALPDQAAGGGVVGALYGVARYLSYAGFILTVGGAAFVLACWPRGAGVRPVQRVVVGGWITLTGATLALLLMRGSYTGSGAVGDIFDLSLLAQVLQTKPGAALVSRLLLVAAAALFIAVLFGAYEKRTDPKEKKDLTFGLAIGGTVVAAGLAATWAMAEHASTGIQAGLAMPVDVLHLLAVAAWLGGLTTLLVALYRAPSIEASAVRRFSRVAFCSVATLAATGLYQSWRQVGSWSALTGTRYGQLLLVKLGLVALLVGVAWISRKWTGRLAESLTAEATGATVLTQGTTTEKPVTVPAAGDETNTSASGTSDGPKTSRPTGEPKTSRTSDGTKPSAPGAGDDDKRAAQLARQRAALATAREKRIRDADPGRSGLRRSVLTEAGVAVVLLVVTTVLTSTEPGRTEEQARAATAAASQRSGPIALKLPFDTGGQDGKGRVLLDVDPGRTGRNDMHVYVERPNGKAFDIPEVKVAFTLPARKIGPLPVVPDHIATGHWSASGVQIPGAGEWKIAVTVRTSDIDQVTVSKNVKIG
;
A
#
# COMPACT_ATOMS: atom_id res chain seq x y z
N MET A 1 23.63 34.85 13.74
CA MET A 1 23.09 33.47 13.56
C MET A 1 22.25 33.07 14.77
N LYS A 2 21.00 33.53 14.87
CA LYS A 2 20.01 33.06 15.87
C LYS A 2 18.62 33.05 15.19
N THR A 3 17.78 32.09 15.61
CA THR A 3 16.30 31.97 15.45
C THR A 3 15.59 31.51 14.15
N ILE A 4 16.13 30.57 13.34
CA ILE A 4 15.29 29.82 12.35
C ILE A 4 15.19 28.30 12.65
N ALA A 5 16.11 27.73 13.43
CA ALA A 5 16.03 26.36 13.92
C ALA A 5 14.70 25.96 14.63
N PRO A 6 14.01 26.84 15.41
CA PRO A 6 12.76 26.45 16.07
C PRO A 6 11.61 26.22 15.08
N ARG A 7 11.53 26.98 13.98
CA ARG A 7 10.45 26.87 12.99
C ARG A 7 10.52 25.56 12.19
N PHE A 8 11.74 25.10 11.87
CA PHE A 8 11.95 23.81 11.21
C PHE A 8 11.63 22.62 12.14
N ARG A 9 12.02 22.72 13.42
CA ARG A 9 11.68 21.72 14.44
C ARG A 9 10.17 21.64 14.67
N GLN A 10 9.48 22.79 14.72
CA GLN A 10 8.02 22.87 14.83
C GLN A 10 7.33 22.28 13.60
N LEU A 11 7.79 22.59 12.38
CA LEU A 11 7.25 22.01 11.15
C LEU A 11 7.43 20.49 11.10
N LEU A 12 8.61 19.98 11.48
CA LEU A 12 8.90 18.54 11.56
C LEU A 12 8.05 17.84 12.62
N LEU A 13 7.87 18.45 13.79
CA LEU A 13 6.99 17.92 14.85
C LEU A 13 5.53 17.92 14.43
N LEU A 14 5.08 18.94 13.71
CA LEU A 14 3.71 19.02 13.19
C LEU A 14 3.50 17.99 12.07
N LEU A 15 4.50 17.78 11.21
CA LEU A 15 4.55 16.71 10.22
C LEU A 15 4.48 15.31 10.86
N LEU A 16 5.27 15.07 11.92
CA LEU A 16 5.24 13.83 12.70
C LEU A 16 3.91 13.65 13.43
N ALA A 17 3.33 14.72 13.98
CA ALA A 17 2.05 14.67 14.68
C ALA A 17 0.88 14.39 13.72
N VAL A 18 0.86 15.02 12.54
CA VAL A 18 -0.13 14.74 11.48
C VAL A 18 0.04 13.31 10.97
N THR A 19 1.29 12.87 10.77
CA THR A 19 1.60 11.49 10.36
C THR A 19 1.13 10.49 11.43
N GLY A 20 1.42 10.76 12.71
CA GLY A 20 0.99 9.95 13.84
C GLY A 20 -0.52 9.90 13.99
N ALA A 21 -1.22 11.02 13.82
CA ALA A 21 -2.68 11.08 13.84
C ALA A 21 -3.32 10.31 12.67
N LEU A 22 -2.74 10.39 11.47
CA LEU A 22 -3.19 9.64 10.30
C LEU A 22 -2.99 8.13 10.47
N LEU A 23 -1.87 7.72 11.07
CA LEU A 23 -1.57 6.31 11.36
C LEU A 23 -2.43 5.76 12.52
N ALA A 24 -2.72 6.58 13.55
CA ALA A 24 -3.54 6.17 14.69
C ALA A 24 -5.03 6.02 14.34
N GLY A 25 -5.53 6.71 13.30
CA GLY A 25 -6.89 6.55 12.78
C GLY A 25 -7.05 5.46 11.71
N ALA A 26 -5.96 4.82 11.29
CA ALA A 26 -5.99 3.72 10.34
C ALA A 26 -6.24 2.40 11.08
N ALA A 27 -7.50 2.12 11.42
CA ALA A 27 -7.90 0.74 11.67
C ALA A 27 -7.48 -0.11 10.44
N PRO A 28 -6.97 -1.34 10.63
CA PRO A 28 -6.71 -2.24 9.51
C PRO A 28 -8.05 -2.56 8.84
N VAL A 29 -8.40 -1.77 7.83
CA VAL A 29 -9.54 -2.04 6.95
C VAL A 29 -9.01 -3.01 5.91
N SER A 30 -9.07 -4.30 6.22
CA SER A 30 -8.90 -5.32 5.18
C SER A 30 -10.22 -5.40 4.41
N ALA A 31 -10.33 -4.60 3.35
CA ALA A 31 -11.50 -4.51 2.49
C ALA A 31 -11.07 -4.79 1.04
N HIS A 32 -10.44 -5.94 0.83
CA HIS A 32 -10.21 -6.46 -0.51
C HIS A 32 -11.09 -7.69 -0.67
N ALA A 33 -11.59 -7.96 -1.89
CA ALA A 33 -12.56 -9.00 -2.18
C ALA A 33 -13.72 -9.11 -1.17
N ALA A 34 -14.52 -8.05 -1.03
CA ALA A 34 -15.74 -8.09 -0.21
C ALA A 34 -16.69 -9.22 -0.64
N LEU A 35 -17.30 -9.91 0.33
CA LEU A 35 -18.40 -10.85 0.07
C LEU A 35 -19.65 -10.05 -0.33
N THR A 36 -20.07 -10.17 -1.59
CA THR A 36 -21.21 -9.43 -2.15
C THR A 36 -22.49 -10.25 -2.19
N GLY A 37 -22.39 -11.58 -2.06
CA GLY A 37 -23.53 -12.47 -2.00
C GLY A 37 -23.20 -13.88 -1.54
N SER A 38 -24.21 -14.63 -1.13
CA SER A 38 -24.10 -16.04 -0.79
C SER A 38 -25.39 -16.80 -1.06
N ASP A 39 -25.28 -18.10 -1.30
CA ASP A 39 -26.41 -19.04 -1.33
C ASP A 39 -26.05 -20.31 -0.53
N PRO A 40 -26.74 -20.61 0.59
CA PRO A 40 -27.82 -19.83 1.21
C PRO A 40 -27.39 -18.41 1.60
N LYS A 41 -28.35 -17.48 1.57
CA LYS A 41 -28.09 -16.10 1.99
C LYS A 41 -27.67 -16.05 3.47
N GLN A 42 -26.80 -15.10 3.80
CA GLN A 42 -26.47 -14.81 5.20
C GLN A 42 -27.75 -14.58 6.03
N GLY A 43 -27.87 -15.33 7.13
CA GLY A 43 -29.02 -15.31 8.03
C GLY A 43 -30.26 -16.08 7.53
N ALA A 44 -30.20 -16.71 6.35
CA ALA A 44 -31.34 -17.45 5.81
C ALA A 44 -31.69 -18.68 6.67
N VAL A 45 -32.97 -19.00 6.72
CA VAL A 45 -33.49 -20.29 7.20
C VAL A 45 -34.01 -21.04 5.98
N VAL A 46 -33.48 -22.24 5.73
CA VAL A 46 -33.86 -23.07 4.57
C VAL A 46 -34.58 -24.33 5.06
N ASP A 47 -35.64 -24.72 4.36
CA ASP A 47 -36.46 -25.89 4.73
C ASP A 47 -35.73 -27.22 4.55
N GLN A 48 -34.74 -27.27 3.66
CA GLN A 48 -33.98 -28.47 3.31
C GLN A 48 -32.50 -28.15 3.22
N ALA A 49 -31.67 -29.13 3.58
CA ALA A 49 -30.22 -29.01 3.48
C ALA A 49 -29.80 -28.74 2.03
N PRO A 50 -29.07 -27.64 1.75
CA PRO A 50 -28.59 -27.36 0.40
C PRO A 50 -27.49 -28.35 0.04
N THR A 51 -27.38 -28.70 -1.25
CA THR A 51 -26.31 -29.60 -1.72
C THR A 51 -24.94 -28.92 -1.76
N ARG A 52 -24.92 -27.58 -1.73
CA ARG A 52 -23.73 -26.73 -1.83
C ARG A 52 -23.99 -25.40 -1.14
N VAL A 53 -22.92 -24.81 -0.59
CA VAL A 53 -22.87 -23.39 -0.25
C VAL A 53 -22.05 -22.67 -1.31
N SER A 54 -22.52 -21.51 -1.78
CA SER A 54 -21.81 -20.64 -2.71
C SER A 54 -21.62 -19.22 -2.16
N LEU A 55 -20.50 -18.61 -2.51
CA LEU A 55 -20.04 -17.29 -2.10
C LEU A 55 -19.68 -16.50 -3.35
N THR A 56 -20.19 -15.28 -3.46
CA THR A 56 -19.88 -14.33 -4.53
C THR A 56 -19.08 -13.17 -3.96
N PHE A 57 -17.94 -12.89 -4.57
CA PHE A 57 -17.04 -11.81 -4.16
C PHE A 57 -17.11 -10.62 -5.13
N SER A 58 -16.64 -9.45 -4.68
CA SER A 58 -16.55 -8.24 -5.50
C SER A 58 -15.52 -8.34 -6.64
N GLU A 59 -14.55 -9.24 -6.50
CA GLU A 59 -13.51 -9.53 -7.48
C GLU A 59 -13.14 -11.02 -7.49
N GLN A 60 -12.26 -11.42 -8.40
CA GLN A 60 -11.74 -12.79 -8.43
C GLN A 60 -10.84 -13.04 -7.22
N VAL A 61 -10.95 -14.24 -6.67
CA VAL A 61 -10.16 -14.67 -5.52
C VAL A 61 -9.51 -16.02 -5.82
N ALA A 62 -8.28 -16.19 -5.36
CA ALA A 62 -7.62 -17.48 -5.35
C ALA A 62 -8.13 -18.32 -4.18
N MET A 63 -8.59 -19.52 -4.51
CA MET A 63 -9.14 -20.51 -3.60
C MET A 63 -8.23 -21.74 -3.58
N SER A 64 -8.02 -22.29 -2.40
CA SER A 64 -7.47 -23.62 -2.16
C SER A 64 -8.50 -24.52 -1.49
N ASP A 65 -8.27 -25.84 -1.53
CA ASP A 65 -9.09 -26.77 -0.76
C ASP A 65 -9.06 -26.37 0.73
N GLY A 66 -10.24 -26.26 1.34
CA GLY A 66 -10.38 -25.74 2.71
C GLY A 66 -10.50 -24.22 2.85
N SER A 67 -10.44 -23.45 1.76
CA SER A 67 -10.70 -22.00 1.78
C SER A 67 -12.13 -21.65 2.21
N VAL A 68 -13.08 -22.58 2.03
CA VAL A 68 -14.44 -22.48 2.59
C VAL A 68 -14.68 -23.69 3.49
N ARG A 69 -15.16 -23.42 4.70
CA ARG A 69 -15.50 -24.41 5.72
C ARG A 69 -16.94 -24.17 6.17
N VAL A 70 -17.73 -25.24 6.16
CA VAL A 70 -19.09 -25.22 6.68
C VAL A 70 -19.13 -26.09 7.92
N LEU A 71 -19.50 -25.48 9.04
CA LEU A 71 -19.55 -26.08 10.36
C LEU A 71 -21.01 -26.23 10.78
N ASP A 72 -21.37 -27.37 11.36
CA ASP A 72 -22.68 -27.62 11.96
C ASP A 72 -22.84 -26.91 13.32
N PRO A 73 -24.02 -27.00 13.97
CA PRO A 73 -24.24 -26.37 15.29
C PRO A 73 -23.27 -26.84 16.39
N ALA A 74 -22.72 -28.05 16.26
CA ALA A 74 -21.73 -28.61 17.17
C ALA A 74 -20.28 -28.20 16.81
N GLY A 75 -20.09 -27.41 15.75
CA GLY A 75 -18.77 -26.97 15.28
C GLY A 75 -18.04 -28.01 14.42
N LYS A 76 -18.69 -29.13 14.05
CA LYS A 76 -18.10 -30.15 13.20
C LYS A 76 -18.19 -29.74 11.74
N ARG A 77 -17.12 -29.98 10.98
CA ARG A 77 -17.07 -29.72 9.55
C ARG A 77 -18.00 -30.67 8.77
N VAL A 78 -18.85 -30.11 7.92
CA VAL A 78 -19.87 -30.84 7.14
C VAL A 78 -19.76 -30.62 5.62
N ASP A 79 -18.71 -29.98 5.15
CA ASP A 79 -18.41 -29.80 3.72
C ASP A 79 -17.38 -30.81 3.18
N THR A 80 -17.36 -31.03 1.87
CA THR A 80 -16.41 -31.94 1.19
C THR A 80 -14.97 -31.41 1.12
N GLY A 81 -14.73 -30.19 1.57
CA GLY A 81 -13.45 -29.48 1.53
C GLY A 81 -12.94 -29.01 0.18
N ARG A 82 -13.43 -29.59 -0.92
CA ARG A 82 -13.07 -29.16 -2.27
C ARG A 82 -13.88 -27.94 -2.70
N THR A 83 -13.18 -26.83 -2.95
CA THR A 83 -13.77 -25.61 -3.50
C THR A 83 -13.84 -25.69 -5.03
N THR A 84 -14.96 -25.26 -5.60
CA THR A 84 -15.18 -25.24 -7.05
C THR A 84 -15.48 -23.81 -7.51
N ASP A 85 -14.82 -23.39 -8.59
CA ASP A 85 -15.17 -22.18 -9.34
C ASP A 85 -16.50 -22.41 -10.07
N LEU A 86 -17.48 -21.54 -9.82
CA LEU A 86 -18.82 -21.59 -10.42
C LEU A 86 -18.98 -20.56 -11.54
N GLY A 87 -17.93 -19.81 -11.86
CA GLY A 87 -17.89 -18.78 -12.89
C GLY A 87 -17.92 -17.36 -12.32
N GLY A 88 -17.23 -16.45 -13.02
CA GLY A 88 -17.17 -15.04 -12.68
C GLY A 88 -16.38 -14.80 -11.39
N THR A 89 -17.08 -14.39 -10.33
CA THR A 89 -16.55 -14.17 -8.97
C THR A 89 -17.25 -15.05 -7.94
N THR A 90 -17.89 -16.15 -8.38
CA THR A 90 -18.67 -17.05 -7.53
C THR A 90 -17.99 -18.39 -7.36
N TYR A 91 -17.87 -18.85 -6.12
CA TYR A 91 -17.21 -20.08 -5.73
C TYR A 91 -18.12 -20.86 -4.79
N GLY A 92 -17.97 -22.19 -4.73
CA GLY A 92 -18.78 -22.98 -3.82
C GLY A 92 -18.11 -24.24 -3.31
N VAL A 93 -18.68 -24.79 -2.25
CA VAL A 93 -18.26 -26.03 -1.61
C VAL A 93 -19.47 -26.94 -1.41
N ARG A 94 -19.34 -28.22 -1.77
CA ARG A 94 -20.42 -29.20 -1.59
C ARG A 94 -20.56 -29.59 -0.13
N LEU A 95 -21.79 -29.84 0.29
CA LEU A 95 -22.12 -30.36 1.61
C LEU A 95 -22.32 -31.88 1.56
N HIS A 96 -22.09 -32.54 2.68
CA HIS A 96 -22.50 -33.94 2.86
C HIS A 96 -24.03 -34.04 2.96
N SER A 97 -24.58 -35.20 2.63
CA SER A 97 -26.02 -35.48 2.81
C SER A 97 -26.36 -35.77 4.28
N GLY A 98 -27.64 -35.64 4.63
CA GLY A 98 -28.15 -35.98 5.96
C GLY A 98 -27.74 -34.98 7.05
N LEU A 99 -27.63 -33.70 6.71
CA LEU A 99 -27.32 -32.65 7.69
C LEU A 99 -28.50 -32.47 8.67
N PRO A 100 -28.23 -32.29 9.97
CA PRO A 100 -29.27 -32.02 10.95
C PRO A 100 -29.85 -30.61 10.79
N ASP A 101 -31.02 -30.39 11.38
CA ASP A 101 -31.56 -29.06 11.58
C ASP A 101 -30.71 -28.25 12.56
N GLY A 102 -30.64 -26.93 12.36
CA GLY A 102 -29.92 -26.01 13.23
C GLY A 102 -29.13 -24.94 12.48
N THR A 103 -28.41 -24.10 13.22
CA THR A 103 -27.57 -23.03 12.68
C THR A 103 -26.17 -23.50 12.31
N PHE A 104 -25.85 -23.36 11.02
CA PHE A 104 -24.56 -23.66 10.41
C PHE A 104 -23.74 -22.39 10.27
N THR A 105 -22.43 -22.54 10.42
CA THR A 105 -21.45 -21.45 10.25
C THR A 105 -20.62 -21.70 9.00
N VAL A 106 -20.63 -20.74 8.08
CA VAL A 106 -19.80 -20.72 6.89
C VAL A 106 -18.64 -19.78 7.15
N ALA A 107 -17.44 -20.33 7.31
CA ALA A 107 -16.21 -19.56 7.41
C ALA A 107 -15.44 -19.64 6.09
N TYR A 108 -14.88 -18.52 5.64
CA TYR A 108 -14.04 -18.48 4.46
C TYR A 108 -12.73 -17.74 4.73
N GLN A 109 -11.69 -18.17 4.04
CA GLN A 109 -10.37 -17.56 4.00
C GLN A 109 -9.83 -17.73 2.58
N VAL A 110 -9.68 -16.61 1.89
CA VAL A 110 -9.43 -16.54 0.45
C VAL A 110 -8.31 -15.53 0.20
N VAL A 111 -7.66 -15.57 -0.96
CA VAL A 111 -6.67 -14.56 -1.33
C VAL A 111 -7.23 -13.74 -2.48
N SER A 112 -7.35 -12.43 -2.31
CA SER A 112 -7.80 -11.51 -3.35
C SER A 112 -6.86 -11.49 -4.55
N ALA A 113 -7.35 -11.00 -5.69
CA ALA A 113 -6.59 -10.86 -6.92
C ALA A 113 -5.31 -10.03 -6.76
N ASP A 114 -5.28 -9.09 -5.82
CA ASP A 114 -4.12 -8.27 -5.44
C ASP A 114 -3.28 -8.88 -4.31
N SER A 115 -3.40 -10.20 -4.09
CA SER A 115 -2.51 -10.97 -3.22
C SER A 115 -2.68 -10.75 -1.71
N HIS A 116 -3.81 -10.19 -1.24
CA HIS A 116 -4.11 -10.04 0.18
C HIS A 116 -5.04 -11.15 0.70
N PRO A 117 -4.79 -11.71 1.89
CA PRO A 117 -5.72 -12.64 2.51
C PRO A 117 -6.95 -11.90 3.02
N VAL A 118 -8.10 -12.50 2.79
CA VAL A 118 -9.42 -12.01 3.15
C VAL A 118 -10.14 -13.15 3.83
N SER A 119 -10.63 -12.90 5.03
CA SER A 119 -11.33 -13.92 5.79
C SER A 119 -12.57 -13.33 6.44
N GLY A 120 -13.56 -14.18 6.65
CA GLY A 120 -14.84 -13.79 7.20
C GLY A 120 -15.70 -15.00 7.49
N ALA A 121 -16.87 -14.74 8.08
CA ALA A 121 -17.84 -15.79 8.33
C ALA A 121 -19.26 -15.25 8.38
N PHE A 122 -20.20 -16.13 8.05
CA PHE A 122 -21.63 -15.87 8.17
C PHE A 122 -22.35 -17.16 8.58
N THR A 123 -23.62 -17.03 8.95
CA THR A 123 -24.44 -18.17 9.36
C THR A 123 -25.66 -18.34 8.47
N PHE A 124 -26.17 -19.57 8.34
CA PHE A 124 -27.51 -19.89 7.83
C PHE A 124 -28.09 -21.02 8.69
N SER A 125 -29.39 -21.28 8.63
CA SER A 125 -30.02 -22.36 9.41
C SER A 125 -30.80 -23.31 8.51
N ILE A 126 -30.79 -24.60 8.83
CA ILE A 126 -31.64 -25.62 8.21
C ILE A 126 -32.78 -25.92 9.18
N GLY A 127 -34.04 -25.88 8.71
CA GLY A 127 -35.23 -26.10 9.51
C GLY A 127 -35.54 -24.94 10.47
N ALA A 128 -34.75 -24.79 11.53
CA ALA A 128 -34.88 -23.72 12.53
C ALA A 128 -33.51 -23.24 13.07
N PRO A 129 -33.38 -21.96 13.47
CA PRO A 129 -32.19 -21.48 14.15
C PRO A 129 -31.92 -22.20 15.49
N SER A 130 -30.66 -22.46 15.80
CA SER A 130 -30.22 -23.08 17.05
C SER A 130 -28.99 -22.38 17.64
N LYS A 131 -28.67 -22.66 18.90
CA LYS A 131 -27.39 -22.22 19.47
C LYS A 131 -26.26 -22.97 18.75
N THR A 132 -25.23 -22.23 18.34
CA THR A 132 -24.02 -22.82 17.75
C THR A 132 -22.86 -22.74 18.74
N SER A 133 -22.07 -23.80 18.78
CA SER A 133 -20.79 -23.89 19.50
C SER A 133 -19.59 -23.72 18.57
N ALA A 134 -19.83 -23.48 17.28
CA ALA A 134 -18.78 -23.25 16.30
C ALA A 134 -17.97 -22.01 16.68
N ALA A 135 -16.71 -22.22 17.07
CA ALA A 135 -15.74 -21.13 17.19
C ALA A 135 -15.38 -20.65 15.79
N LEU A 136 -15.57 -19.36 15.53
CA LEU A 136 -14.95 -18.73 14.38
C LEU A 136 -13.43 -18.85 14.58
N PRO A 137 -12.66 -19.36 13.60
CA PRO A 137 -11.22 -19.32 13.68
C PRO A 137 -10.80 -17.88 14.00
N ASP A 138 -9.87 -17.71 14.94
CA ASP A 138 -9.22 -16.42 15.13
C ASP A 138 -8.75 -15.94 13.75
N GLN A 139 -9.23 -14.76 13.35
CA GLN A 139 -8.98 -14.14 12.05
C GLN A 139 -7.50 -13.72 11.99
N ALA A 140 -6.60 -14.70 11.89
CA ALA A 140 -5.16 -14.52 11.96
C ALA A 140 -4.52 -14.34 10.57
N ALA A 141 -5.21 -14.76 9.51
CA ALA A 141 -4.78 -14.58 8.13
C ALA A 141 -4.67 -13.10 7.80
N GLY A 142 -3.48 -12.66 7.35
CA GLY A 142 -3.19 -11.23 7.11
C GLY A 142 -3.03 -10.36 8.36
N GLY A 143 -3.44 -10.86 9.53
CA GLY A 143 -3.41 -10.17 10.81
C GLY A 143 -2.22 -10.56 11.69
N GLY A 144 -2.25 -10.08 12.94
CA GLY A 144 -1.27 -10.45 13.96
C GLY A 144 0.17 -10.04 13.65
N VAL A 145 1.12 -10.71 14.32
CA VAL A 145 2.56 -10.41 14.22
C VAL A 145 3.08 -10.68 12.81
N VAL A 146 2.67 -11.79 12.18
CA VAL A 146 3.11 -12.14 10.82
C VAL A 146 2.60 -11.12 9.81
N GLY A 147 1.34 -10.69 9.89
CA GLY A 147 0.79 -9.62 9.06
C GLY A 147 1.58 -8.31 9.20
N ALA A 148 1.90 -7.90 10.44
CA ALA A 148 2.71 -6.71 10.70
C ALA A 148 4.13 -6.81 10.11
N LEU A 149 4.81 -7.95 10.32
CA LEU A 149 6.15 -8.20 9.75
C LEU A 149 6.12 -8.24 8.22
N TYR A 150 5.09 -8.85 7.64
CA TYR A 150 4.88 -8.89 6.18
C TYR A 150 4.71 -7.46 5.62
N GLY A 151 3.90 -6.64 6.29
CA GLY A 151 3.75 -5.22 5.95
C GLY A 151 5.07 -4.45 6.01
N VAL A 152 5.85 -4.62 7.08
CA VAL A 152 7.18 -3.99 7.20
C VAL A 152 8.12 -4.44 6.09
N ALA A 153 8.20 -5.74 5.81
CA ALA A 153 9.03 -6.28 4.73
C ALA A 153 8.59 -5.74 3.36
N ARG A 154 7.29 -5.57 3.12
CA ARG A 154 6.74 -4.96 1.90
C ARG A 154 7.24 -3.53 1.73
N TYR A 155 7.18 -2.69 2.75
CA TYR A 155 7.70 -1.31 2.68
C TYR A 155 9.22 -1.25 2.52
N LEU A 156 9.96 -2.13 3.21
CA LEU A 156 11.41 -2.25 3.03
C LEU A 156 11.76 -2.66 1.59
N SER A 157 10.96 -3.52 0.96
CA SER A 157 11.12 -3.90 -0.45
C SER A 157 10.98 -2.69 -1.37
N TYR A 158 9.93 -1.87 -1.21
CA TYR A 158 9.78 -0.63 -1.99
C TYR A 158 10.91 0.37 -1.73
N ALA A 159 11.31 0.57 -0.48
CA ALA A 159 12.41 1.46 -0.13
C ALA A 159 13.73 0.98 -0.77
N GLY A 160 14.02 -0.32 -0.69
CA GLY A 160 15.20 -0.92 -1.31
C GLY A 160 15.22 -0.72 -2.82
N PHE A 161 14.08 -0.92 -3.50
CA PHE A 161 13.93 -0.65 -4.93
C PHE A 161 14.17 0.82 -5.28
N ILE A 162 13.55 1.75 -4.56
CA ILE A 162 13.71 3.20 -4.76
C ILE A 162 15.18 3.61 -4.63
N LEU A 163 15.86 3.16 -3.57
CA LEU A 163 17.26 3.52 -3.33
C LEU A 163 18.21 2.89 -4.35
N THR A 164 17.98 1.64 -4.73
CA THR A 164 18.83 0.93 -5.70
C THR A 164 18.69 1.52 -7.09
N VAL A 165 17.47 1.52 -7.63
CA VAL A 165 17.18 1.94 -9.01
C VAL A 165 17.35 3.45 -9.14
N GLY A 166 16.75 4.22 -8.23
CA GLY A 166 16.83 5.67 -8.28
C GLY A 166 18.24 6.21 -8.03
N GLY A 167 18.98 5.61 -7.11
CA GLY A 167 20.37 6.00 -6.85
C GLY A 167 21.31 5.65 -8.01
N ALA A 168 21.16 4.46 -8.61
CA ALA A 168 21.92 4.09 -9.81
C ALA A 168 21.59 5.00 -11.01
N ALA A 169 20.30 5.29 -11.24
CA ALA A 169 19.85 6.21 -12.28
C ALA A 169 20.39 7.63 -12.07
N PHE A 170 20.43 8.11 -10.82
CA PHE A 170 21.01 9.40 -10.48
C PHE A 170 22.50 9.46 -10.82
N VAL A 171 23.27 8.43 -10.47
CA VAL A 171 24.71 8.35 -10.82
C VAL A 171 24.90 8.35 -12.33
N LEU A 172 24.17 7.50 -13.06
CA LEU A 172 24.33 7.37 -14.52
C LEU A 172 23.88 8.62 -15.29
N ALA A 173 22.71 9.18 -14.97
CA ALA A 173 22.10 10.26 -15.74
C ALA A 173 22.48 11.67 -15.25
N CYS A 174 22.71 11.84 -13.95
CA CYS A 174 22.89 13.16 -13.35
C CYS A 174 24.34 13.40 -12.91
N TRP A 175 24.97 12.42 -12.25
CA TRP A 175 26.27 12.60 -11.62
C TRP A 175 27.22 11.40 -11.77
N PRO A 176 27.83 11.17 -12.95
CA PRO A 176 28.70 10.02 -13.18
C PRO A 176 29.90 9.93 -12.24
N ARG A 177 30.46 11.07 -11.83
CA ARG A 177 31.55 11.14 -10.82
C ARG A 177 31.11 10.62 -9.45
N GLY A 178 29.81 10.61 -9.16
CA GLY A 178 29.24 10.02 -7.95
C GLY A 178 29.52 8.53 -7.79
N ALA A 179 29.90 7.82 -8.87
CA ALA A 179 30.30 6.42 -8.81
C ALA A 179 31.49 6.16 -7.87
N GLY A 180 32.42 7.10 -7.71
CA GLY A 180 33.55 7.00 -6.79
C GLY A 180 33.25 7.45 -5.35
N VAL A 181 32.02 7.89 -5.05
CA VAL A 181 31.68 8.49 -3.76
C VAL A 181 31.10 7.43 -2.82
N ARG A 182 31.89 6.99 -1.83
CA ARG A 182 31.50 5.92 -0.88
C ARG A 182 30.12 6.10 -0.22
N PRO A 183 29.71 7.29 0.25
CA PRO A 183 28.34 7.50 0.74
C PRO A 183 27.25 7.18 -0.28
N VAL A 184 27.46 7.47 -1.56
CA VAL A 184 26.50 7.18 -2.65
C VAL A 184 26.46 5.68 -2.93
N GLN A 185 27.63 5.03 -2.98
CA GLN A 185 27.73 3.57 -3.12
C GLN A 185 26.94 2.85 -2.01
N ARG A 186 27.09 3.30 -0.75
CA ARG A 186 26.36 2.72 0.40
C ARG A 186 24.85 2.86 0.29
N VAL A 187 24.34 3.95 -0.29
CA VAL A 187 22.89 4.13 -0.49
C VAL A 187 22.37 3.10 -1.49
N VAL A 188 23.04 2.95 -2.64
CA VAL A 188 22.61 2.02 -3.69
C VAL A 188 22.78 0.56 -3.24
N VAL A 189 23.94 0.20 -2.69
CA VAL A 189 24.20 -1.15 -2.17
C VAL A 189 23.31 -1.47 -0.97
N GLY A 190 23.13 -0.51 -0.05
CA GLY A 190 22.21 -0.68 1.08
C GLY A 190 20.76 -0.88 0.62
N GLY A 191 20.33 -0.14 -0.41
CA GLY A 191 19.05 -0.37 -1.08
C GLY A 191 18.93 -1.79 -1.64
N TRP A 192 19.99 -2.28 -2.30
CA TRP A 192 20.02 -3.62 -2.89
C TRP A 192 19.94 -4.70 -1.82
N ILE A 193 20.75 -4.60 -0.75
CA ILE A 193 20.71 -5.52 0.40
C ILE A 193 19.31 -5.52 1.02
N THR A 194 18.72 -4.34 1.22
CA THR A 194 17.38 -4.19 1.80
C THR A 194 16.32 -4.87 0.92
N LEU A 195 16.38 -4.64 -0.40
CA LEU A 195 15.47 -5.27 -1.36
C LEU A 195 15.61 -6.80 -1.36
N THR A 196 16.84 -7.34 -1.35
CA THR A 196 17.10 -8.79 -1.27
C THR A 196 16.52 -9.38 0.01
N GLY A 197 16.91 -8.83 1.16
CA GLY A 197 16.48 -9.32 2.48
C GLY A 197 14.97 -9.24 2.65
N ALA A 198 14.35 -8.13 2.25
CA ALA A 198 12.90 -7.97 2.28
C ALA A 198 12.18 -8.97 1.36
N THR A 199 12.70 -9.23 0.16
CA THR A 199 12.09 -10.19 -0.78
C THR A 199 12.17 -11.62 -0.25
N LEU A 200 13.30 -12.01 0.36
CA LEU A 200 13.43 -13.31 1.03
C LEU A 200 12.45 -13.44 2.20
N ALA A 201 12.35 -12.40 3.03
CA ALA A 201 11.42 -12.39 4.15
C ALA A 201 9.96 -12.50 3.68
N LEU A 202 9.58 -11.75 2.63
CA LEU A 202 8.25 -11.84 2.03
C LEU A 202 7.93 -13.23 1.49
N LEU A 203 8.92 -13.90 0.87
CA LEU A 203 8.75 -15.24 0.33
C LEU A 203 8.51 -16.27 1.44
N LEU A 204 9.33 -16.23 2.50
CA LEU A 204 9.22 -17.13 3.66
C LEU A 204 7.91 -16.92 4.44
N MET A 205 7.56 -15.66 4.72
CA MET A 205 6.35 -15.35 5.49
C MET A 205 5.06 -15.58 4.71
N ARG A 206 5.10 -15.72 3.38
CA ARG A 206 3.91 -15.73 2.52
C ARG A 206 2.90 -16.82 2.92
N GLY A 207 3.37 -18.04 3.17
CA GLY A 207 2.50 -19.18 3.48
C GLY A 207 1.73 -18.95 4.79
N SER A 208 2.45 -18.56 5.84
CA SER A 208 1.86 -18.17 7.12
C SER A 208 0.93 -16.95 6.98
N TYR A 209 1.37 -15.91 6.26
CA TYR A 209 0.61 -14.69 6.02
C TYR A 209 -0.75 -14.95 5.38
N THR A 210 -0.83 -15.83 4.37
CA THR A 210 -2.09 -16.19 3.70
C THR A 210 -2.87 -17.30 4.39
N GLY A 211 -2.26 -17.97 5.38
CA GLY A 211 -2.76 -19.17 6.03
C GLY A 211 -3.01 -18.96 7.52
N SER A 212 -2.19 -19.62 8.36
CA SER A 212 -2.37 -19.70 9.80
C SER A 212 -2.10 -18.40 10.57
N GLY A 213 -1.30 -17.48 10.02
CA GLY A 213 -0.77 -16.32 10.74
C GLY A 213 0.25 -16.66 11.83
N ALA A 214 0.65 -17.94 11.97
CA ALA A 214 1.56 -18.39 13.02
C ALA A 214 3.03 -18.16 12.66
N VAL A 215 3.82 -17.67 13.62
CA VAL A 215 5.26 -17.42 13.42
C VAL A 215 6.03 -18.72 13.18
N GLY A 216 5.60 -19.84 13.78
CA GLY A 216 6.23 -21.16 13.59
C GLY A 216 6.19 -21.65 12.15
N ASP A 217 5.17 -21.24 11.39
CA ASP A 217 4.92 -21.73 10.03
C ASP A 217 5.74 -20.98 8.96
N ILE A 218 6.50 -19.94 9.33
CA ILE A 218 7.34 -19.16 8.40
C ILE A 218 8.42 -20.03 7.75
N PHE A 219 8.89 -21.06 8.45
CA PHE A 219 9.95 -21.95 7.98
C PHE A 219 9.43 -23.33 7.55
N ASP A 220 8.11 -23.48 7.41
CA ASP A 220 7.51 -24.72 6.90
C ASP A 220 7.79 -24.85 5.38
N LEU A 221 8.57 -25.87 5.02
CA LEU A 221 8.96 -26.14 3.65
C LEU A 221 7.79 -26.59 2.76
N SER A 222 6.75 -27.20 3.34
CA SER A 222 5.55 -27.59 2.60
C SER A 222 4.72 -26.36 2.21
N LEU A 223 4.57 -25.39 3.12
CA LEU A 223 3.92 -24.12 2.81
C LEU A 223 4.74 -23.30 1.82
N LEU A 224 6.07 -23.29 1.94
CA LEU A 224 6.94 -22.64 0.96
C LEU A 224 6.79 -23.27 -0.43
N ALA A 225 6.75 -24.60 -0.53
CA ALA A 225 6.53 -25.30 -1.80
C ALA A 225 5.18 -24.94 -2.43
N GLN A 226 4.11 -24.81 -1.61
CA GLN A 226 2.81 -24.34 -2.10
C GLN A 226 2.88 -22.90 -2.60
N VAL A 227 3.54 -22.01 -1.86
CA VAL A 227 3.72 -20.60 -2.28
C VAL A 227 4.42 -20.52 -3.63
N LEU A 228 5.45 -21.32 -3.88
CA LEU A 228 6.20 -21.31 -5.14
C LEU A 228 5.34 -21.67 -6.37
N GLN A 229 4.24 -22.40 -6.18
CA GLN A 229 3.27 -22.73 -7.23
C GLN A 229 2.22 -21.62 -7.47
N THR A 230 2.22 -20.57 -6.64
CA THR A 230 1.29 -19.45 -6.77
C THR A 230 1.88 -18.32 -7.62
N LYS A 231 1.02 -17.50 -8.24
CA LYS A 231 1.44 -16.30 -8.98
C LYS A 231 2.30 -15.34 -8.12
N PRO A 232 1.93 -15.01 -6.86
CA PRO A 232 2.74 -14.12 -6.03
C PRO A 232 4.09 -14.72 -5.63
N GLY A 233 4.15 -16.04 -5.39
CA GLY A 233 5.41 -16.74 -5.14
C GLY A 233 6.34 -16.70 -6.35
N ALA A 234 5.81 -16.98 -7.55
CA ALA A 234 6.57 -16.85 -8.80
C ALA A 234 7.11 -15.42 -9.00
N ALA A 235 6.30 -14.39 -8.73
CA ALA A 235 6.74 -13.00 -8.82
C ALA A 235 7.88 -12.65 -7.84
N LEU A 236 7.84 -13.17 -6.60
CA LEU A 236 8.92 -13.00 -5.62
C LEU A 236 10.21 -13.71 -6.05
N VAL A 237 10.11 -14.93 -6.61
CA VAL A 237 11.27 -15.65 -7.14
C VAL A 237 11.87 -14.93 -8.34
N SER A 238 11.05 -14.47 -9.29
CA SER A 238 11.50 -13.65 -10.42
C SER A 238 12.21 -12.38 -9.93
N ARG A 239 11.70 -11.75 -8.86
CA ARG A 239 12.34 -10.59 -8.24
C ARG A 239 13.73 -10.95 -7.70
N LEU A 240 13.90 -12.08 -7.01
CA LEU A 240 15.22 -12.52 -6.52
C LEU A 240 16.22 -12.72 -7.66
N LEU A 241 15.81 -13.33 -8.77
CA LEU A 241 16.65 -13.49 -9.97
C LEU A 241 17.05 -12.14 -10.57
N LEU A 242 16.10 -11.21 -10.68
CA LEU A 242 16.35 -9.86 -11.19
C LEU A 242 17.24 -9.02 -10.25
N VAL A 243 17.10 -9.21 -8.93
CA VAL A 243 17.96 -8.57 -7.93
C VAL A 243 19.38 -9.13 -8.01
N ALA A 244 19.55 -10.44 -8.26
CA ALA A 244 20.85 -11.04 -8.53
C ALA A 244 21.49 -10.46 -9.80
N ALA A 245 20.71 -10.31 -10.88
CA ALA A 245 21.16 -9.63 -12.09
C ALA A 245 21.55 -8.16 -11.79
N ALA A 246 20.76 -7.43 -11.01
CA ALA A 246 21.06 -6.06 -10.60
C ALA A 246 22.40 -5.96 -9.83
N ALA A 247 22.78 -6.99 -9.06
CA ALA A 247 24.06 -7.02 -8.36
C ALA A 247 25.25 -6.92 -9.33
N LEU A 248 25.16 -7.57 -10.50
CA LEU A 248 26.18 -7.49 -11.56
C LEU A 248 26.29 -6.05 -12.09
N PHE A 249 25.17 -5.39 -12.37
CA PHE A 249 25.15 -3.99 -12.81
C PHE A 249 25.73 -3.04 -11.76
N ILE A 250 25.42 -3.25 -10.48
CA ILE A 250 25.97 -2.46 -9.36
C ILE A 250 27.47 -2.66 -9.23
N ALA A 251 27.96 -3.91 -9.34
CA ALA A 251 29.38 -4.21 -9.30
C ALA A 251 30.14 -3.57 -10.47
N VAL A 252 29.55 -3.57 -11.68
CA VAL A 252 30.11 -2.88 -12.84
C VAL A 252 30.09 -1.36 -12.63
N LEU A 253 28.99 -0.78 -12.14
CA LEU A 253 28.83 0.66 -11.92
C LEU A 253 29.80 1.24 -10.89
N PHE A 254 30.09 0.52 -9.81
CA PHE A 254 30.97 1.00 -8.74
C PHE A 254 32.36 0.37 -8.74
N GLY A 255 32.63 -0.57 -9.65
CA GLY A 255 33.93 -1.20 -9.83
C GLY A 255 34.57 -0.83 -11.17
N ALA A 256 34.11 -1.47 -12.25
CA ALA A 256 34.70 -1.32 -13.58
C ALA A 256 34.52 0.11 -14.13
N TYR A 257 33.33 0.69 -13.99
CA TYR A 257 32.99 2.02 -14.51
C TYR A 257 33.83 3.16 -13.92
N GLU A 258 34.13 3.06 -12.61
CA GLU A 258 34.96 4.03 -11.91
C GLU A 258 36.42 3.98 -12.39
N LYS A 259 36.94 2.77 -12.60
CA LYS A 259 38.33 2.53 -13.03
C LYS A 259 38.62 2.87 -14.49
N ARG A 260 37.60 3.00 -15.34
CA ARG A 260 37.77 3.30 -16.78
C ARG A 260 38.14 4.77 -17.00
N THR A 261 39.29 4.98 -17.63
CA THR A 261 39.85 6.29 -18.00
C THR A 261 39.59 6.65 -19.46
N ASP A 262 39.46 5.66 -20.36
CA ASP A 262 39.14 5.89 -21.77
C ASP A 262 37.70 6.43 -21.93
N PRO A 263 37.52 7.64 -22.52
CA PRO A 263 36.20 8.22 -22.77
C PRO A 263 35.26 7.37 -23.62
N LYS A 264 35.79 6.64 -24.62
CA LYS A 264 34.98 5.82 -25.54
C LYS A 264 34.43 4.59 -24.82
N GLU A 265 35.31 3.82 -24.17
CA GLU A 265 34.91 2.65 -23.37
C GLU A 265 33.92 3.04 -22.26
N LYS A 266 34.14 4.19 -21.61
CA LYS A 266 33.24 4.68 -20.56
C LYS A 266 31.87 5.05 -21.10
N LYS A 267 31.78 5.62 -22.31
CA LYS A 267 30.52 5.93 -22.97
C LYS A 267 29.74 4.65 -23.31
N ASP A 268 30.43 3.67 -23.89
CA ASP A 268 29.82 2.38 -24.28
C ASP A 268 29.33 1.61 -23.04
N LEU A 269 30.12 1.62 -21.96
CA LEU A 269 29.72 1.04 -20.68
C LEU A 269 28.54 1.80 -20.04
N THR A 270 28.51 3.13 -20.13
CA THR A 270 27.36 3.93 -19.67
C THR A 270 26.10 3.54 -20.43
N PHE A 271 26.20 3.36 -21.75
CA PHE A 271 25.08 2.98 -22.60
C PHE A 271 24.57 1.57 -22.25
N GLY A 272 25.47 0.59 -22.11
CA GLY A 272 25.12 -0.77 -21.69
C GLY A 272 24.49 -0.82 -20.29
N LEU A 273 25.05 -0.10 -19.32
CA LEU A 273 24.49 0.04 -17.97
C LEU A 273 23.12 0.72 -17.99
N ALA A 274 22.92 1.74 -18.83
CA ALA A 274 21.65 2.46 -18.93
C ALA A 274 20.55 1.58 -19.52
N ILE A 275 20.80 0.91 -20.66
CA ILE A 275 19.80 0.05 -21.30
C ILE A 275 19.54 -1.19 -20.44
N GLY A 276 20.58 -1.95 -20.10
CA GLY A 276 20.43 -3.17 -19.31
C GLY A 276 19.87 -2.88 -17.92
N GLY A 277 20.31 -1.80 -17.28
CA GLY A 277 19.77 -1.36 -15.99
C GLY A 277 18.30 -0.95 -16.08
N THR A 278 17.86 -0.30 -17.17
CA THR A 278 16.45 0.04 -17.39
C THR A 278 15.60 -1.21 -17.57
N VAL A 279 16.07 -2.21 -18.31
CA VAL A 279 15.38 -3.50 -18.49
C VAL A 279 15.23 -4.23 -17.16
N VAL A 280 16.31 -4.32 -16.37
CA VAL A 280 16.27 -4.95 -15.04
C VAL A 280 15.35 -4.17 -14.09
N ALA A 281 15.41 -2.83 -14.09
CA ALA A 281 14.53 -1.99 -13.27
C ALA A 281 13.05 -2.15 -13.65
N ALA A 282 12.74 -2.20 -14.95
CA ALA A 282 11.38 -2.44 -15.44
C ALA A 282 10.90 -3.84 -15.10
N GLY A 283 11.76 -4.86 -15.21
CA GLY A 283 11.46 -6.21 -14.77
C GLY A 283 11.16 -6.28 -13.28
N LEU A 284 11.97 -5.60 -12.44
CA LEU A 284 11.73 -5.52 -11.00
C LEU A 284 10.38 -4.86 -10.70
N ALA A 285 10.09 -3.71 -11.32
CA ALA A 285 8.80 -3.03 -11.19
C ALA A 285 7.62 -3.93 -11.63
N ALA A 286 7.79 -4.68 -12.72
CA ALA A 286 6.77 -5.59 -13.25
C ALA A 286 6.41 -6.71 -12.26
N THR A 287 7.33 -7.12 -11.38
CA THR A 287 7.02 -8.13 -10.35
C THR A 287 5.95 -7.65 -9.36
N TRP A 288 5.81 -6.35 -9.11
CA TRP A 288 4.68 -5.82 -8.34
C TRP A 288 3.44 -5.70 -9.23
N ALA A 289 3.56 -5.14 -10.43
CA ALA A 289 2.42 -4.97 -11.34
C ALA A 289 1.68 -6.30 -11.64
N MET A 290 2.41 -7.43 -11.70
CA MET A 290 1.85 -8.77 -11.90
C MET A 290 1.18 -9.37 -10.66
N ALA A 291 1.50 -8.89 -9.46
CA ALA A 291 1.02 -9.43 -8.19
C ALA A 291 -0.05 -8.55 -7.51
N GLU A 292 -0.38 -7.40 -8.10
CA GLU A 292 -1.24 -6.36 -7.53
C GLU A 292 -2.40 -6.02 -8.49
N HIS A 293 -3.24 -5.05 -8.10
CA HIS A 293 -4.42 -4.53 -8.83
C HIS A 293 -4.20 -4.15 -10.30
N ALA A 294 -2.96 -3.90 -10.72
CA ALA A 294 -2.66 -3.61 -12.11
C ALA A 294 -2.91 -4.82 -13.03
N SER A 295 -2.79 -6.04 -12.50
CA SER A 295 -2.96 -7.30 -13.23
C SER A 295 -4.42 -7.75 -13.42
N THR A 296 -5.37 -7.07 -12.79
CA THR A 296 -6.79 -7.44 -12.80
C THR A 296 -7.70 -6.25 -13.14
N GLY A 297 -8.97 -6.54 -13.47
CA GLY A 297 -9.98 -5.54 -13.79
C GLY A 297 -9.89 -4.93 -15.19
N ILE A 298 -10.49 -3.74 -15.36
CA ILE A 298 -10.70 -3.07 -16.65
C ILE A 298 -9.37 -2.72 -17.32
N GLN A 299 -9.07 -3.17 -18.54
CA GLN A 299 -7.82 -2.84 -19.24
C GLN A 299 -6.52 -3.26 -18.49
N ALA A 300 -6.49 -4.43 -17.86
CA ALA A 300 -5.30 -4.95 -17.17
C ALA A 300 -4.02 -4.91 -18.04
N GLY A 301 -4.13 -5.16 -19.34
CA GLY A 301 -3.01 -5.08 -20.29
C GLY A 301 -2.36 -3.70 -20.41
N LEU A 302 -3.12 -2.60 -20.21
CA LEU A 302 -2.58 -1.24 -20.17
C LEU A 302 -2.19 -0.81 -18.75
N ALA A 303 -2.94 -1.27 -17.74
CA ALA A 303 -2.70 -0.92 -16.35
C ALA A 303 -1.33 -1.42 -15.83
N MET A 304 -0.91 -2.62 -16.23
CA MET A 304 0.40 -3.17 -15.84
C MET A 304 1.58 -2.29 -16.33
N PRO A 305 1.72 -1.94 -17.64
CA PRO A 305 2.74 -1.01 -18.08
C PRO A 305 2.67 0.37 -17.41
N VAL A 306 1.45 0.89 -17.19
CA VAL A 306 1.25 2.17 -16.50
C VAL A 306 1.77 2.11 -15.06
N ASP A 307 1.53 1.02 -14.35
CA ASP A 307 2.02 0.83 -12.98
C ASP A 307 3.55 0.65 -12.93
N VAL A 308 4.13 -0.11 -13.88
CA VAL A 308 5.58 -0.20 -14.05
C VAL A 308 6.20 1.19 -14.26
N LEU A 309 5.61 1.99 -15.14
CA LEU A 309 6.05 3.35 -15.41
C LEU A 309 5.90 4.25 -14.17
N HIS A 310 4.82 4.08 -13.40
CA HIS A 310 4.59 4.78 -12.14
C HIS A 310 5.71 4.46 -11.13
N LEU A 311 6.00 3.17 -10.89
CA LEU A 311 7.04 2.73 -9.95
C LEU A 311 8.44 3.20 -10.37
N LEU A 312 8.77 3.15 -11.66
CA LEU A 312 10.04 3.67 -12.17
C LEU A 312 10.15 5.18 -11.96
N ALA A 313 9.07 5.93 -12.16
CA ALA A 313 9.05 7.37 -11.90
C ALA A 313 9.20 7.68 -10.40
N VAL A 314 8.55 6.91 -9.51
CA VAL A 314 8.76 7.01 -8.05
C VAL A 314 10.22 6.76 -7.69
N ALA A 315 10.82 5.68 -8.20
CA ALA A 315 12.20 5.32 -7.92
C ALA A 315 13.18 6.40 -8.40
N ALA A 316 13.07 6.83 -9.66
CA ALA A 316 13.94 7.87 -10.23
C ALA A 316 13.85 9.19 -9.44
N TRP A 317 12.64 9.59 -9.03
CA TRP A 317 12.43 10.82 -8.27
C TRP A 317 12.90 10.70 -6.82
N LEU A 318 12.34 9.79 -6.01
CA LEU A 318 12.64 9.70 -4.58
C LEU A 318 14.05 9.15 -4.30
N GLY A 319 14.51 8.17 -5.09
CA GLY A 319 15.85 7.61 -4.95
C GLY A 319 16.92 8.59 -5.38
N GLY A 320 16.67 9.36 -6.46
CA GLY A 320 17.53 10.45 -6.87
C GLY A 320 17.55 11.59 -5.85
N LEU A 321 16.40 11.95 -5.26
CA LEU A 321 16.30 12.98 -4.21
C LEU A 321 17.10 12.58 -2.97
N THR A 322 16.97 11.32 -2.54
CA THR A 322 17.71 10.77 -1.41
C THR A 322 19.22 10.76 -1.70
N THR A 323 19.62 10.34 -2.90
CA THR A 323 21.02 10.32 -3.31
C THR A 323 21.62 11.73 -3.37
N LEU A 324 20.87 12.70 -3.90
CA LEU A 324 21.23 14.11 -3.90
C LEU A 324 21.39 14.65 -2.48
N LEU A 325 20.46 14.33 -1.57
CA LEU A 325 20.53 14.73 -0.16
C LEU A 325 21.79 14.17 0.50
N VAL A 326 22.07 12.87 0.31
CA VAL A 326 23.28 12.23 0.83
C VAL A 326 24.54 12.88 0.25
N ALA A 327 24.57 13.16 -1.06
CA ALA A 327 25.69 13.86 -1.70
C ALA A 327 25.88 15.27 -1.10
N LEU A 328 24.81 16.03 -0.91
CA LEU A 328 24.86 17.38 -0.33
C LEU A 328 25.41 17.38 1.10
N TYR A 329 25.21 16.33 1.90
CA TYR A 329 25.72 16.23 3.27
C TYR A 329 27.05 15.50 3.43
N ARG A 330 27.35 14.54 2.56
CA ARG A 330 28.45 13.58 2.75
C ARG A 330 29.51 13.65 1.65
N ALA A 331 29.22 14.19 0.47
CA ALA A 331 30.21 14.36 -0.59
C ALA A 331 31.02 15.66 -0.43
N PRO A 332 32.30 15.69 -0.85
CA PRO A 332 33.14 16.90 -0.81
C PRO A 332 32.50 18.04 -1.62
N SER A 333 32.19 17.78 -2.89
CA SER A 333 31.54 18.70 -3.81
C SER A 333 30.49 17.97 -4.66
N ILE A 334 29.52 18.72 -5.15
CA ILE A 334 28.59 18.29 -6.18
C ILE A 334 28.46 19.42 -7.20
N GLU A 335 28.50 19.06 -8.48
CA GLU A 335 28.45 20.04 -9.56
C GLU A 335 27.02 20.57 -9.72
N ALA A 336 26.87 21.87 -10.01
CA ALA A 336 25.56 22.47 -10.28
C ALA A 336 24.87 21.84 -11.52
N SER A 337 25.66 21.32 -12.47
CA SER A 337 25.17 20.56 -13.63
C SER A 337 24.39 19.31 -13.21
N ALA A 338 24.87 18.58 -12.20
CA ALA A 338 24.20 17.39 -11.68
C ALA A 338 22.85 17.73 -11.06
N VAL A 339 22.78 18.84 -10.30
CA VAL A 339 21.52 19.35 -9.72
C VAL A 339 20.52 19.74 -10.81
N ARG A 340 20.97 20.43 -11.87
CA ARG A 340 20.10 20.81 -13.00
C ARG A 340 19.59 19.59 -13.77
N ARG A 341 20.44 18.60 -14.03
CA ARG A 341 20.04 17.34 -14.68
C ARG A 341 19.01 16.60 -13.85
N PHE A 342 19.26 16.47 -12.54
CA PHE A 342 18.30 15.85 -11.63
C PHE A 342 16.98 16.62 -11.57
N SER A 343 17.00 17.96 -11.57
CA SER A 343 15.77 18.74 -11.60
C SER A 343 14.91 18.46 -12.85
N ARG A 344 15.53 18.18 -14.02
CA ARG A 344 14.81 17.75 -15.23
C ARG A 344 14.24 16.34 -15.07
N VAL A 345 15.04 15.40 -14.56
CA VAL A 345 14.59 14.03 -14.27
C VAL A 345 13.41 14.05 -13.30
N ALA A 346 13.54 14.77 -12.18
CA ALA A 346 12.49 14.92 -11.17
C ALA A 346 11.21 15.53 -11.76
N PHE A 347 11.31 16.54 -12.63
CA PHE A 347 10.16 17.10 -13.31
C PHE A 347 9.46 16.08 -14.22
N CYS A 348 10.21 15.37 -15.07
CA CYS A 348 9.65 14.33 -15.93
C CYS A 348 9.01 13.20 -15.09
N SER A 349 9.66 12.77 -14.01
CA SER A 349 9.11 11.78 -13.09
C SER A 349 7.79 12.25 -12.48
N VAL A 350 7.71 13.48 -11.96
CA VAL A 350 6.47 14.04 -11.38
C VAL A 350 5.35 14.15 -12.44
N ALA A 351 5.67 14.58 -13.67
CA ALA A 351 4.70 14.62 -14.76
C ALA A 351 4.18 13.22 -15.10
N THR A 352 5.07 12.23 -15.18
CA THR A 352 4.70 10.82 -15.37
C THR A 352 3.83 10.30 -14.22
N LEU A 353 4.17 10.61 -12.96
CA LEU A 353 3.37 10.24 -11.79
C LEU A 353 1.97 10.86 -11.81
N ALA A 354 1.84 12.10 -12.27
CA ALA A 354 0.55 12.75 -12.42
C ALA A 354 -0.31 12.08 -13.50
N ALA A 355 0.26 11.81 -14.69
CA ALA A 355 -0.45 11.16 -15.79
C ALA A 355 -0.89 9.73 -15.44
N THR A 356 0.05 8.93 -14.93
CA THR A 356 -0.22 7.55 -14.52
C THR A 356 -1.16 7.50 -13.31
N GLY A 357 -0.97 8.39 -12.33
CA GLY A 357 -1.86 8.50 -11.16
C GLY A 357 -3.29 8.90 -11.51
N LEU A 358 -3.47 9.80 -12.49
CA LEU A 358 -4.79 10.18 -13.00
C LEU A 358 -5.50 8.98 -13.64
N TYR A 359 -4.79 8.23 -14.50
CA TYR A 359 -5.32 7.00 -15.09
C TYR A 359 -5.71 5.97 -14.03
N GLN A 360 -4.83 5.71 -13.05
CA GLN A 360 -5.13 4.76 -11.96
C GLN A 360 -6.32 5.22 -11.11
N SER A 361 -6.43 6.51 -10.83
CA SER A 361 -7.54 7.10 -10.06
C SER A 361 -8.87 6.94 -10.79
N TRP A 362 -8.92 7.23 -12.09
CA TRP A 362 -10.11 7.01 -12.91
C TRP A 362 -10.53 5.53 -12.91
N ARG A 363 -9.56 4.61 -13.05
CA ARG A 363 -9.79 3.17 -12.98
C ARG A 363 -10.40 2.73 -11.67
N GLN A 364 -9.95 3.27 -10.53
CA GLN A 364 -10.34 2.78 -9.19
C GLN A 364 -11.60 3.46 -8.63
N VAL A 365 -11.82 4.75 -8.94
CA VAL A 365 -12.97 5.51 -8.41
C VAL A 365 -14.24 5.26 -9.22
N GLY A 366 -14.18 5.34 -10.55
CA GLY A 366 -15.28 5.03 -11.46
C GLY A 366 -16.48 5.99 -11.51
N SER A 367 -16.81 6.74 -10.45
CA SER A 367 -17.94 7.68 -10.43
C SER A 367 -17.66 8.92 -9.56
N TRP A 368 -18.41 10.01 -9.75
CA TRP A 368 -18.28 11.21 -8.92
C TRP A 368 -18.79 11.02 -7.49
N SER A 369 -19.82 10.18 -7.32
CA SER A 369 -20.32 9.78 -6.01
C SER A 369 -19.28 8.95 -5.27
N ALA A 370 -18.55 8.06 -5.94
CA ALA A 370 -17.47 7.30 -5.32
C ALA A 370 -16.34 8.22 -4.86
N LEU A 371 -16.02 9.27 -5.62
CA LEU A 371 -14.96 10.20 -5.26
C LEU A 371 -15.21 10.93 -3.93
N THR A 372 -16.47 11.21 -3.60
CA THR A 372 -16.83 12.02 -2.41
C THR A 372 -17.46 11.20 -1.28
N GLY A 373 -18.20 10.15 -1.62
CA GLY A 373 -18.98 9.31 -0.71
C GLY A 373 -18.27 8.05 -0.18
N THR A 374 -17.06 7.75 -0.67
CA THR A 374 -16.24 6.60 -0.24
C THR A 374 -14.99 7.04 0.50
N ARG A 375 -14.49 6.18 1.39
CA ARG A 375 -13.24 6.47 2.13
C ARG A 375 -12.05 6.58 1.18
N TYR A 376 -12.02 5.72 0.17
CA TYR A 376 -11.02 5.75 -0.89
C TYR A 376 -10.99 7.10 -1.61
N GLY A 377 -12.16 7.59 -2.05
CA GLY A 377 -12.29 8.86 -2.76
C GLY A 377 -11.81 10.05 -1.92
N GLN A 378 -12.16 10.07 -0.64
CA GLN A 378 -11.72 11.11 0.30
C GLN A 378 -10.20 11.10 0.52
N LEU A 379 -9.59 9.93 0.72
CA LEU A 379 -8.13 9.79 0.82
C LEU A 379 -7.42 10.19 -0.47
N LEU A 380 -8.01 9.90 -1.63
CA LEU A 380 -7.50 10.34 -2.91
C LEU A 380 -7.53 11.87 -3.05
N LEU A 381 -8.60 12.53 -2.62
CA LEU A 381 -8.67 14.01 -2.62
C LEU A 381 -7.59 14.62 -1.71
N VAL A 382 -7.35 14.04 -0.53
CA VAL A 382 -6.25 14.45 0.35
C VAL A 382 -4.89 14.26 -0.36
N LYS A 383 -4.69 13.12 -1.02
CA LYS A 383 -3.47 12.85 -1.79
C LYS A 383 -3.28 13.88 -2.92
N LEU A 384 -4.33 14.22 -3.66
CA LEU A 384 -4.28 15.25 -4.70
C LEU A 384 -3.90 16.63 -4.14
N GLY A 385 -4.47 17.02 -2.98
CA GLY A 385 -4.10 18.24 -2.28
C GLY A 385 -2.62 18.26 -1.86
N LEU A 386 -2.10 17.14 -1.34
CA LEU A 386 -0.68 17.01 -0.98
C LEU A 386 0.25 17.06 -2.19
N VAL A 387 -0.13 16.47 -3.33
CA VAL A 387 0.61 16.56 -4.59
C VAL A 387 0.65 18.01 -5.08
N ALA A 388 -0.49 18.72 -5.05
CA ALA A 388 -0.55 20.13 -5.42
C ALA A 388 0.35 20.99 -4.50
N LEU A 389 0.35 20.73 -3.19
CA LEU A 389 1.24 21.38 -2.23
C LEU A 389 2.72 21.11 -2.56
N LEU A 390 3.09 19.85 -2.81
CA LEU A 390 4.45 19.46 -3.17
C LEU A 390 4.92 20.18 -4.44
N VAL A 391 4.08 20.22 -5.48
CA VAL A 391 4.39 20.93 -6.74
C VAL A 391 4.52 22.44 -6.50
N GLY A 392 3.67 23.03 -5.66
CA GLY A 392 3.76 24.42 -5.25
C GLY A 392 5.08 24.75 -4.53
N VAL A 393 5.47 23.92 -3.56
CA VAL A 393 6.76 24.04 -2.85
C VAL A 393 7.93 23.93 -3.83
N ALA A 394 7.90 22.94 -4.73
CA ALA A 394 8.94 22.76 -5.75
C ALA A 394 9.03 23.94 -6.71
N TRP A 395 7.90 24.54 -7.10
CA TRP A 395 7.87 25.73 -7.96
C TRP A 395 8.48 26.95 -7.26
N ILE A 396 8.12 27.21 -6.00
CA ILE A 396 8.69 28.30 -5.19
C ILE A 396 10.20 28.10 -5.01
N SER A 397 10.61 26.87 -4.66
CA SER A 397 12.01 26.44 -4.53
C SER A 397 12.82 26.78 -5.79
N ARG A 398 12.33 26.37 -6.97
CA ARG A 398 12.99 26.64 -8.25
C ARG A 398 13.12 28.13 -8.53
N LYS A 399 12.05 28.91 -8.30
CA LYS A 399 12.05 30.37 -8.52
C LYS A 399 13.06 31.09 -7.62
N TRP A 400 13.20 30.66 -6.36
CA TRP A 400 14.19 31.21 -5.43
C TRP A 400 15.62 30.83 -5.83
N THR A 401 15.87 29.56 -6.18
CA THR A 401 17.20 29.12 -6.62
C THR A 401 17.66 29.78 -7.94
N GLY A 402 16.73 30.06 -8.86
CA GLY A 402 17.02 30.80 -10.10
C GLY A 402 17.47 32.23 -9.82
N ARG A 403 16.74 32.95 -8.96
CA ARG A 403 17.08 34.33 -8.58
C ARG A 403 18.43 34.47 -7.87
N LEU A 404 18.77 33.51 -7.01
CA LEU A 404 20.08 33.45 -6.32
C LEU A 404 21.24 33.18 -7.29
N ALA A 405 21.02 32.35 -8.31
CA ALA A 405 22.02 32.10 -9.33
C ALA A 405 22.26 33.35 -10.20
N GLU A 406 21.19 34.04 -10.60
CA GLU A 406 21.24 35.30 -11.35
C GLU A 406 21.97 36.40 -10.57
N SER A 407 21.67 36.56 -9.27
CA SER A 407 22.33 37.57 -8.41
C SER A 407 23.82 37.33 -8.23
N LEU A 408 24.26 36.07 -8.06
CA LEU A 408 25.67 35.72 -7.93
C LEU A 408 26.42 35.86 -9.26
N THR A 409 25.78 35.56 -10.39
CA THR A 409 26.37 35.86 -11.71
C THR A 409 26.47 37.36 -11.94
N ALA A 410 25.48 38.16 -11.56
CA ALA A 410 25.54 39.62 -11.68
C ALA A 410 26.67 40.22 -10.82
N GLU A 411 26.85 39.72 -9.60
CA GLU A 411 27.92 40.15 -8.68
C GLU A 411 29.31 39.73 -9.17
N ALA A 412 29.47 38.51 -9.70
CA ALA A 412 30.73 38.04 -10.30
C ALA A 412 31.08 38.78 -11.60
N THR A 413 30.08 39.08 -12.44
CA THR A 413 30.28 39.86 -13.66
C THR A 413 30.62 41.31 -13.31
N GLY A 414 29.96 41.89 -12.30
CA GLY A 414 30.30 43.22 -11.76
C GLY A 414 31.70 43.31 -11.15
N ALA A 415 32.12 42.29 -10.39
CA ALA A 415 33.48 42.21 -9.85
C ALA A 415 34.55 42.09 -10.96
N THR A 416 34.26 41.35 -12.03
CA THR A 416 35.16 41.22 -13.19
C THR A 416 35.30 42.55 -13.95
N VAL A 417 34.20 43.30 -14.11
CA VAL A 417 34.20 44.63 -14.74
C VAL A 417 34.95 45.66 -13.89
N LEU A 418 34.84 45.62 -12.56
CA LEU A 418 35.60 46.50 -11.66
C LEU A 418 37.11 46.19 -11.62
N THR A 419 37.50 44.94 -11.92
CA THR A 419 38.92 44.53 -11.95
C THR A 419 39.60 44.93 -13.28
N GLN A 420 38.85 45.07 -14.38
CA GLN A 420 39.36 45.58 -15.66
C GLN A 420 39.38 47.12 -15.77
N GLY A 421 38.73 47.84 -14.85
CA GLY A 421 38.65 49.30 -14.86
C GLY A 421 39.82 50.06 -14.20
N THR A 422 40.84 49.36 -13.67
CA THR A 422 41.90 49.99 -12.84
C THR A 422 43.31 49.67 -13.34
N THR A 423 43.55 49.82 -14.65
CA THR A 423 44.92 49.90 -15.20
C THR A 423 45.03 51.13 -16.09
N THR A 424 45.06 52.31 -15.47
CA THR A 424 45.51 53.55 -16.12
C THR A 424 47.03 53.61 -15.99
N GLU A 425 47.73 53.14 -17.01
CA GLU A 425 49.17 53.36 -17.20
C GLU A 425 49.43 54.87 -17.33
N LYS A 426 50.28 55.40 -16.45
CA LYS A 426 50.94 56.70 -16.64
C LYS A 426 52.18 56.47 -17.53
N PRO A 427 52.40 57.27 -18.59
CA PRO A 427 53.62 57.16 -19.37
C PRO A 427 54.78 57.82 -18.62
N VAL A 428 55.88 57.08 -18.45
CA VAL A 428 57.18 57.63 -18.03
C VAL A 428 58.11 57.56 -19.24
N THR A 429 58.54 58.73 -19.69
CA THR A 429 59.55 58.95 -20.73
C THR A 429 60.96 58.82 -20.14
N VAL A 430 61.83 58.06 -20.80
CA VAL A 430 63.31 58.10 -20.65
C VAL A 430 63.93 57.88 -22.05
N PRO A 431 65.01 58.60 -22.43
CA PRO A 431 65.44 58.71 -23.82
C PRO A 431 66.49 57.67 -24.25
N ALA A 432 66.78 57.69 -25.56
CA ALA A 432 67.55 56.75 -26.36
C ALA A 432 69.08 56.73 -26.12
N ALA A 433 69.67 55.54 -26.32
CA ALA A 433 71.02 55.18 -26.82
C ALA A 433 71.16 53.65 -26.58
N GLY A 434 71.80 52.79 -27.36
CA GLY A 434 72.60 52.80 -28.57
C GLY A 434 72.94 51.33 -28.89
N ASP A 435 73.56 51.07 -30.03
CA ASP A 435 74.01 49.78 -30.56
C ASP A 435 74.54 48.75 -29.55
N GLU A 436 74.28 47.46 -29.80
CA GLU A 436 75.32 46.54 -30.31
C GLU A 436 74.80 45.09 -30.48
N THR A 437 75.20 44.53 -31.61
CA THR A 437 75.10 43.13 -32.05
C THR A 437 75.82 42.13 -31.14
N ASN A 438 75.23 40.94 -30.90
CA ASN A 438 75.95 39.69 -31.19
C ASN A 438 75.10 38.39 -31.14
N THR A 439 75.29 37.65 -32.22
CA THR A 439 75.12 36.24 -32.58
C THR A 439 75.46 35.16 -31.53
N SER A 440 74.72 34.03 -31.57
CA SER A 440 75.20 32.64 -31.77
C SER A 440 74.80 31.51 -30.78
N ALA A 441 74.30 30.44 -31.42
CA ALA A 441 74.63 29.01 -31.25
C ALA A 441 73.98 28.12 -30.15
N SER A 442 73.10 27.21 -30.62
CA SER A 442 73.30 25.74 -30.74
C SER A 442 74.20 25.02 -29.71
N GLY A 443 73.69 23.94 -29.08
CA GLY A 443 74.52 22.91 -28.47
C GLY A 443 73.75 21.77 -27.79
N THR A 444 73.87 20.57 -28.36
CA THR A 444 73.30 19.26 -28.01
C THR A 444 74.08 18.56 -26.86
N SER A 445 73.41 17.62 -26.17
CA SER A 445 73.85 16.21 -25.92
C SER A 445 73.84 15.64 -24.48
N ASP A 446 73.36 14.39 -24.46
CA ASP A 446 73.76 13.20 -23.66
C ASP A 446 73.43 13.00 -22.17
N GLY A 447 72.80 11.84 -21.91
CA GLY A 447 72.80 11.12 -20.62
C GLY A 447 74.11 10.32 -20.40
N PRO A 448 74.24 9.44 -19.37
CA PRO A 448 73.46 8.20 -19.30
C PRO A 448 73.17 7.62 -17.88
N LYS A 449 72.50 6.46 -17.90
CA LYS A 449 72.06 5.54 -16.81
C LYS A 449 73.20 4.85 -16.03
N THR A 450 72.88 4.27 -14.85
CA THR A 450 73.43 3.00 -14.27
C THR A 450 72.69 2.73 -12.94
N SER A 451 71.89 1.66 -12.74
CA SER A 451 72.15 0.21 -12.55
C SER A 451 72.22 -0.21 -11.06
N ARG A 452 71.32 -1.14 -10.72
CA ARG A 452 71.16 -1.91 -9.47
C ARG A 452 72.21 -3.05 -9.39
N PRO A 453 72.44 -3.64 -8.20
CA PRO A 453 72.46 -5.10 -8.14
C PRO A 453 71.73 -5.71 -6.93
N THR A 454 71.43 -6.99 -7.08
CA THR A 454 70.82 -7.96 -6.16
C THR A 454 71.88 -8.92 -5.61
N GLY A 455 71.70 -9.45 -4.39
CA GLY A 455 72.43 -10.62 -3.88
C GLY A 455 72.13 -10.97 -2.42
N GLU A 456 71.40 -12.07 -2.19
CA GLU A 456 71.44 -12.94 -0.98
C GLU A 456 72.55 -14.03 -1.18
N PRO A 457 72.93 -14.95 -0.24
CA PRO A 457 72.22 -15.47 0.96
C PRO A 457 73.04 -15.91 2.23
N LYS A 458 72.28 -16.18 3.32
CA LYS A 458 72.37 -17.24 4.38
C LYS A 458 73.53 -17.36 5.44
N THR A 459 73.04 -17.34 6.70
CA THR A 459 73.28 -18.20 7.91
C THR A 459 74.57 -18.17 8.74
N SER A 460 74.45 -17.77 10.01
CA SER A 460 74.86 -18.55 11.19
C SER A 460 74.20 -18.08 12.51
N ARG A 461 73.89 -19.06 13.37
CA ARG A 461 73.58 -18.97 14.83
C ARG A 461 74.82 -18.41 15.57
N THR A 462 74.82 -17.80 16.77
CA THR A 462 74.00 -17.83 17.99
C THR A 462 74.54 -16.76 18.96
N SER A 463 73.75 -16.47 19.99
CA SER A 463 74.15 -16.14 21.38
C SER A 463 73.86 -14.72 21.89
N ASP A 464 73.35 -14.76 23.12
CA ASP A 464 72.83 -13.71 23.99
C ASP A 464 73.71 -12.47 24.12
N GLY A 465 73.03 -11.34 24.24
CA GLY A 465 73.63 -10.06 24.56
C GLY A 465 72.56 -9.01 24.81
N THR A 466 71.91 -9.10 25.97
CA THR A 466 71.03 -8.10 26.58
C THR A 466 71.48 -6.67 26.27
N LYS A 467 70.73 -5.95 25.43
CA LYS A 467 70.81 -4.50 25.29
C LYS A 467 69.65 -3.85 26.04
N PRO A 468 69.88 -2.80 26.83
CA PRO A 468 68.81 -2.12 27.55
C PRO A 468 67.83 -1.52 26.56
N SER A 469 66.55 -1.83 26.73
CA SER A 469 65.46 -1.18 26.01
C SER A 469 65.49 0.31 26.33
N ALA A 470 65.70 1.14 25.30
CA ALA A 470 65.49 2.57 25.41
C ALA A 470 64.01 2.83 25.73
N PRO A 471 63.68 3.50 26.85
CA PRO A 471 62.29 3.86 27.15
C PRO A 471 61.94 5.08 26.30
N GLY A 472 61.24 4.88 25.18
CA GLY A 472 60.72 6.01 24.39
C GLY A 472 60.15 5.67 23.01
N ALA A 473 60.72 4.68 22.30
CA ALA A 473 60.37 4.46 20.89
C ALA A 473 58.91 4.03 20.64
N GLY A 474 58.33 3.21 21.53
CA GLY A 474 56.94 2.75 21.39
C GLY A 474 55.87 3.78 21.75
N ASP A 475 56.22 4.81 22.54
CA ASP A 475 55.31 5.91 22.88
C ASP A 475 55.34 7.01 21.81
N ASP A 476 56.50 7.23 21.17
CA ASP A 476 56.64 8.17 20.05
C ASP A 476 55.85 7.71 18.82
N ASP A 477 55.83 6.41 18.50
CA ASP A 477 55.02 5.87 17.41
C ASP A 477 53.51 5.97 17.68
N LYS A 478 53.08 5.69 18.91
CA LYS A 478 51.68 5.87 19.35
C LYS A 478 51.26 7.33 19.32
N ARG A 479 52.14 8.23 19.76
CA ARG A 479 51.94 9.68 19.75
C ARG A 479 51.89 10.24 18.33
N ALA A 480 52.75 9.75 17.43
CA ALA A 480 52.73 10.10 16.01
C ALA A 480 51.42 9.64 15.34
N ALA A 481 50.97 8.41 15.60
CA ALA A 481 49.68 7.91 15.11
C ALA A 481 48.48 8.68 15.68
N GLN A 482 48.56 9.14 16.93
CA GLN A 482 47.53 9.98 17.56
C GLN A 482 47.49 11.39 16.97
N LEU A 483 48.65 12.01 16.75
CA LEU A 483 48.77 13.32 16.09
C LEU A 483 48.31 13.27 14.63
N ALA A 484 48.61 12.20 13.91
CA ALA A 484 48.10 11.98 12.55
C ALA A 484 46.56 11.89 12.53
N ARG A 485 45.95 11.17 13.47
CA ARG A 485 44.49 11.10 13.64
C ARG A 485 43.89 12.46 14.01
N GLN A 486 44.52 13.21 14.90
CA GLN A 486 44.05 14.56 15.27
C GLN A 486 44.15 15.55 14.10
N ARG A 487 45.25 15.56 13.35
CA ARG A 487 45.42 16.39 12.15
C ARG A 487 44.39 16.03 11.07
N ALA A 488 44.15 14.74 10.84
CA ALA A 488 43.11 14.28 9.92
C ALA A 488 41.70 14.69 10.38
N ALA A 489 41.40 14.58 11.68
CA ALA A 489 40.13 15.02 12.25
C ALA A 489 39.93 16.54 12.11
N LEU A 490 40.98 17.35 12.36
CA LEU A 490 40.95 18.80 12.17
C LEU A 490 40.79 19.21 10.71
N ALA A 491 41.49 18.54 9.78
CA ALA A 491 41.33 18.77 8.35
C ALA A 491 39.90 18.45 7.90
N THR A 492 39.35 17.31 8.34
CA THR A 492 37.97 16.91 8.07
C THR A 492 36.96 17.92 8.65
N ALA A 493 37.23 18.44 9.86
CA ALA A 493 36.39 19.45 10.50
C ALA A 493 36.46 20.80 9.78
N ARG A 494 37.63 21.21 9.28
CA ARG A 494 37.82 22.43 8.50
C ARG A 494 37.13 22.34 7.14
N GLU A 495 37.30 21.24 6.42
CA GLU A 495 36.57 20.96 5.18
C GLU A 495 35.05 20.98 5.41
N LYS A 496 34.57 20.32 6.47
CA LYS A 496 33.16 20.35 6.87
C LYS A 496 32.68 21.79 7.15
N ARG A 497 33.47 22.60 7.84
CA ARG A 497 33.13 23.99 8.17
C ARG A 497 33.04 24.88 6.93
N ILE A 498 34.01 24.79 6.02
CA ILE A 498 34.01 25.52 4.75
C ILE A 498 32.81 25.08 3.89
N ARG A 499 32.57 23.78 3.82
CA ARG A 499 31.44 23.18 3.10
C ARG A 499 30.08 23.62 3.63
N ASP A 500 29.93 23.72 4.94
CA ASP A 500 28.68 24.11 5.59
C ASP A 500 28.49 25.65 5.61
N ALA A 501 29.53 26.42 5.28
CA ALA A 501 29.49 27.88 5.15
C ALA A 501 29.01 28.38 3.78
N ASP A 502 28.88 27.51 2.77
CA ASP A 502 28.35 27.85 1.43
C ASP A 502 26.84 28.20 1.51
N PRO A 503 26.45 29.47 1.28
CA PRO A 503 25.07 29.92 1.37
C PRO A 503 24.16 29.18 0.38
N GLY A 504 24.63 28.93 -0.84
CA GLY A 504 23.85 28.26 -1.90
C GLY A 504 23.56 26.80 -1.54
N ARG A 505 24.55 26.09 -1.00
CA ARG A 505 24.39 24.71 -0.53
C ARG A 505 23.46 24.61 0.67
N SER A 506 23.49 25.59 1.58
CA SER A 506 22.61 25.62 2.75
C SER A 506 21.14 25.88 2.39
N GLY A 507 20.88 26.76 1.41
CA GLY A 507 19.53 27.01 0.87
C GLY A 507 18.97 25.77 0.16
N LEU A 508 19.79 25.14 -0.68
CA LEU A 508 19.40 23.90 -1.38
C LEU A 508 19.09 22.76 -0.40
N ARG A 509 19.90 22.57 0.64
CA ARG A 509 19.63 21.56 1.70
C ARG A 509 18.27 21.76 2.37
N ARG A 510 17.90 23.00 2.69
CA ARG A 510 16.61 23.32 3.35
C ARG A 510 15.44 23.04 2.42
N SER A 511 15.56 23.41 1.14
CA SER A 511 14.51 23.12 0.17
C SER A 511 14.32 21.62 -0.02
N VAL A 512 15.40 20.89 -0.28
CA VAL A 512 15.37 19.43 -0.47
C VAL A 512 14.82 18.72 0.76
N LEU A 513 15.14 19.17 1.98
CA LEU A 513 14.56 18.62 3.21
C LEU A 513 13.05 18.88 3.33
N THR A 514 12.59 20.05 2.90
CA THR A 514 11.16 20.39 2.91
C THR A 514 10.40 19.52 1.91
N GLU A 515 10.93 19.37 0.69
CA GLU A 515 10.38 18.48 -0.33
C GLU A 515 10.36 17.01 0.14
N ALA A 516 11.43 16.55 0.79
CA ALA A 516 11.50 15.22 1.38
C ALA A 516 10.46 15.01 2.50
N GLY A 517 10.24 16.01 3.36
CA GLY A 517 9.23 15.96 4.42
C GLY A 517 7.81 15.82 3.87
N VAL A 518 7.46 16.60 2.84
CA VAL A 518 6.16 16.48 2.16
C VAL A 518 6.02 15.13 1.46
N ALA A 519 7.08 14.64 0.81
CA ALA A 519 7.07 13.33 0.17
C ALA A 519 6.83 12.18 1.17
N VAL A 520 7.35 12.26 2.40
CA VAL A 520 7.08 11.27 3.45
C VAL A 520 5.60 11.24 3.83
N VAL A 521 4.95 12.40 4.02
CA VAL A 521 3.50 12.43 4.29
C VAL A 521 2.71 11.86 3.13
N LEU A 522 3.08 12.22 1.90
CA LEU A 522 2.43 11.72 0.70
C LEU A 522 2.52 10.19 0.61
N LEU A 523 3.66 9.59 1.01
CA LEU A 523 3.83 8.13 1.09
C LEU A 523 2.95 7.50 2.17
N VAL A 524 2.78 8.14 3.32
CA VAL A 524 1.90 7.65 4.39
C VAL A 524 0.45 7.69 3.96
N VAL A 525 -0.02 8.78 3.36
CA VAL A 525 -1.39 8.85 2.82
C VAL A 525 -1.59 7.86 1.69
N THR A 526 -0.59 7.70 0.82
CA THR A 526 -0.63 6.69 -0.26
C THR A 526 -0.72 5.28 0.31
N THR A 527 -0.02 5.00 1.41
CA THR A 527 -0.05 3.71 2.10
C THR A 527 -1.46 3.37 2.59
N VAL A 528 -2.12 4.31 3.28
CA VAL A 528 -3.50 4.13 3.75
C VAL A 528 -4.47 4.02 2.57
N LEU A 529 -4.26 4.80 1.51
CA LEU A 529 -5.07 4.73 0.29
C LEU A 529 -4.96 3.34 -0.37
N THR A 530 -3.76 2.79 -0.50
CA THR A 530 -3.53 1.48 -1.14
C THR A 530 -4.05 0.31 -0.31
N SER A 531 -4.30 0.50 0.98
CA SER A 531 -4.93 -0.51 1.83
C SER A 531 -6.45 -0.37 1.93
N THR A 532 -7.06 0.57 1.21
CA THR A 532 -8.51 0.83 1.26
C THR A 532 -9.18 0.27 0.00
N GLU A 533 -10.39 -0.29 0.13
CA GLU A 533 -11.15 -0.81 -1.02
C GLU A 533 -11.35 0.28 -2.08
N PRO A 534 -11.13 0.00 -3.38
CA PRO A 534 -11.37 0.97 -4.44
C PRO A 534 -12.80 1.53 -4.41
N GLY A 535 -12.95 2.84 -4.65
CA GLY A 535 -14.24 3.52 -4.51
C GLY A 535 -15.38 2.93 -5.36
N ARG A 536 -15.09 2.45 -6.58
CA ARG A 536 -16.10 1.75 -7.41
C ARG A 536 -16.58 0.46 -6.74
N THR A 537 -15.66 -0.30 -6.17
CA THR A 537 -15.94 -1.58 -5.52
C THR A 537 -16.76 -1.37 -4.25
N GLU A 538 -16.40 -0.36 -3.44
CA GLU A 538 -17.17 0.03 -2.25
C GLU A 538 -18.61 0.43 -2.58
N GLU A 539 -18.83 1.22 -3.65
CA GLU A 539 -20.18 1.57 -4.10
C GLU A 539 -20.98 0.35 -4.58
N GLN A 540 -20.36 -0.56 -5.32
CA GLN A 540 -21.02 -1.80 -5.78
C GLN A 540 -21.44 -2.67 -4.60
N ALA A 541 -20.58 -2.82 -3.59
CA ALA A 541 -20.89 -3.56 -2.37
C ALA A 541 -22.03 -2.90 -1.57
N ARG A 542 -22.01 -1.57 -1.42
CA ARG A 542 -23.12 -0.82 -0.79
C ARG A 542 -24.42 -0.99 -1.56
N ALA A 543 -24.39 -0.90 -2.90
CA ALA A 543 -25.57 -1.08 -3.74
C ALA A 543 -26.14 -2.51 -3.66
N ALA A 544 -25.29 -3.54 -3.63
CA ALA A 544 -25.72 -4.92 -3.42
C ALA A 544 -26.39 -5.12 -2.06
N THR A 545 -25.81 -4.54 -1.01
CA THR A 545 -26.37 -4.59 0.37
C THR A 545 -27.69 -3.82 0.47
N ALA A 546 -27.77 -2.64 -0.16
CA ALA A 546 -28.98 -1.83 -0.21
C ALA A 546 -30.09 -2.52 -1.01
N ALA A 547 -29.78 -3.16 -2.14
CA ALA A 547 -30.74 -3.94 -2.93
C ALA A 547 -31.19 -5.22 -2.21
N ALA A 548 -30.36 -5.79 -1.33
CA ALA A 548 -30.78 -6.86 -0.43
C ALA A 548 -31.73 -6.33 0.66
N SER A 549 -31.45 -5.13 1.19
CA SER A 549 -32.24 -4.49 2.23
C SER A 549 -33.58 -3.93 1.71
N GLN A 550 -33.64 -3.33 0.51
CA GLN A 550 -34.88 -2.81 -0.07
C GLN A 550 -35.91 -3.89 -0.44
N ARG A 551 -35.49 -5.15 -0.57
CA ARG A 551 -36.42 -6.28 -0.72
C ARG A 551 -37.01 -6.74 0.63
N SER A 552 -36.58 -6.15 1.74
CA SER A 552 -37.00 -6.46 3.10
C SER A 552 -37.35 -5.17 3.85
N GLY A 553 -38.64 -4.86 3.98
CA GLY A 553 -39.12 -3.69 4.71
C GLY A 553 -40.39 -4.01 5.48
N PRO A 554 -40.70 -3.25 6.55
CA PRO A 554 -41.87 -3.48 7.36
C PRO A 554 -43.13 -3.49 6.50
N ILE A 555 -43.98 -4.50 6.71
CA ILE A 555 -45.24 -4.67 6.02
C ILE A 555 -46.33 -4.09 6.91
N ALA A 556 -47.03 -3.07 6.43
CA ALA A 556 -48.19 -2.50 7.12
C ALA A 556 -49.44 -2.69 6.25
N LEU A 557 -50.42 -3.45 6.73
CA LEU A 557 -51.70 -3.70 6.04
C LEU A 557 -52.86 -3.10 6.81
N LYS A 558 -53.77 -2.45 6.08
CA LYS A 558 -55.05 -2.00 6.62
C LYS A 558 -56.16 -2.82 5.97
N LEU A 559 -56.84 -3.63 6.77
CA LEU A 559 -57.86 -4.58 6.34
C LEU A 559 -59.20 -4.21 6.97
N PRO A 560 -60.18 -3.68 6.22
CA PRO A 560 -61.52 -3.46 6.74
C PRO A 560 -62.22 -4.81 6.98
N PHE A 561 -63.02 -4.89 8.03
CA PHE A 561 -63.84 -6.05 8.34
C PHE A 561 -65.27 -5.65 8.72
N ASP A 562 -66.21 -6.55 8.44
CA ASP A 562 -67.63 -6.44 8.83
C ASP A 562 -68.11 -7.84 9.22
N THR A 563 -68.42 -8.03 10.51
CA THR A 563 -68.91 -9.30 11.07
C THR A 563 -70.44 -9.35 11.17
N GLY A 564 -71.15 -8.25 10.85
CA GLY A 564 -72.62 -8.20 10.85
C GLY A 564 -73.29 -7.96 12.20
N GLY A 565 -72.58 -8.15 13.33
CA GLY A 565 -73.09 -7.96 14.69
C GLY A 565 -73.00 -6.52 15.24
N GLN A 566 -73.45 -6.32 16.49
CA GLN A 566 -73.26 -5.06 17.22
C GLN A 566 -71.75 -4.81 17.42
N ASP A 567 -71.26 -3.62 17.04
CA ASP A 567 -69.82 -3.33 16.92
C ASP A 567 -69.05 -4.15 15.87
N GLY A 568 -69.78 -4.76 14.93
CA GLY A 568 -69.21 -5.70 13.96
C GLY A 568 -68.34 -5.11 12.86
N LYS A 569 -68.27 -3.76 12.74
CA LYS A 569 -67.52 -3.06 11.69
C LYS A 569 -66.26 -2.42 12.24
N GLY A 570 -65.15 -2.58 11.54
CA GLY A 570 -63.90 -1.97 11.93
C GLY A 570 -62.79 -2.16 10.91
N ARG A 571 -61.56 -1.88 11.34
CA ARG A 571 -60.35 -2.09 10.55
C ARG A 571 -59.29 -2.78 11.40
N VAL A 572 -58.58 -3.70 10.79
CA VAL A 572 -57.35 -4.28 11.33
C VAL A 572 -56.15 -3.60 10.70
N LEU A 573 -55.20 -3.15 11.51
CA LEU A 573 -53.87 -2.75 11.09
C LEU A 573 -52.90 -3.87 11.46
N LEU A 574 -52.31 -4.51 10.47
CA LEU A 574 -51.31 -5.56 10.66
C LEU A 574 -49.93 -5.01 10.30
N ASP A 575 -49.04 -4.96 11.26
CA ASP A 575 -47.64 -4.61 11.06
C ASP A 575 -46.75 -5.85 11.23
N VAL A 576 -45.86 -6.11 10.28
CA VAL A 576 -44.85 -7.18 10.34
C VAL A 576 -43.49 -6.58 10.06
N ASP A 577 -42.58 -6.62 11.04
CA ASP A 577 -41.25 -6.02 10.98
C ASP A 577 -40.17 -7.10 11.18
N PRO A 578 -39.11 -7.17 10.35
CA PRO A 578 -38.78 -6.31 9.21
C PRO A 578 -39.40 -6.75 7.88
N GLY A 579 -40.43 -7.58 7.88
CA GLY A 579 -41.14 -8.02 6.67
C GLY A 579 -40.27 -8.83 5.71
N ARG A 580 -39.48 -9.77 6.24
CA ARG A 580 -38.51 -10.59 5.49
C ARG A 580 -38.69 -12.09 5.74
N THR A 581 -37.98 -12.90 4.98
CA THR A 581 -37.86 -14.34 5.27
C THR A 581 -37.15 -14.59 6.61
N GLY A 582 -37.63 -15.55 7.39
CA GLY A 582 -37.15 -15.87 8.72
C GLY A 582 -37.95 -15.16 9.80
N ARG A 583 -37.27 -14.76 10.88
CA ARG A 583 -37.90 -14.18 12.07
C ARG A 583 -38.41 -12.76 11.82
N ASN A 584 -39.68 -12.53 12.16
CA ASN A 584 -40.35 -11.23 12.19
C ASN A 584 -41.12 -11.05 13.50
N ASP A 585 -41.37 -9.81 13.87
CA ASP A 585 -42.31 -9.45 14.92
C ASP A 585 -43.58 -8.89 14.28
N MET A 586 -44.73 -9.30 14.81
CA MET A 586 -46.04 -8.99 14.27
C MET A 586 -46.88 -8.26 15.30
N HIS A 587 -47.53 -7.18 14.89
CA HIS A 587 -48.52 -6.46 15.69
C HIS A 587 -49.83 -6.38 14.92
N VAL A 588 -50.93 -6.57 15.63
CA VAL A 588 -52.28 -6.42 15.11
C VAL A 588 -52.99 -5.37 15.94
N TYR A 589 -53.52 -4.34 15.30
CA TYR A 589 -54.37 -3.35 15.93
C TYR A 589 -55.78 -3.44 15.38
N VAL A 590 -56.78 -3.38 16.25
CA VAL A 590 -58.20 -3.45 15.88
C VAL A 590 -58.86 -2.14 16.27
N GLU A 591 -59.36 -1.43 15.26
CA GLU A 591 -59.95 -0.10 15.39
C GLU A 591 -61.39 -0.10 14.91
N ARG A 592 -62.22 0.72 15.58
CA ARG A 592 -63.55 1.09 15.11
C ARG A 592 -63.47 1.95 13.84
N PRO A 593 -64.59 2.17 13.12
CA PRO A 593 -64.59 3.05 11.94
C PRO A 593 -64.15 4.48 12.26
N ASN A 594 -64.35 4.93 13.50
CA ASN A 594 -63.92 6.25 14.01
C ASN A 594 -62.44 6.30 14.45
N GLY A 595 -61.66 5.23 14.29
CA GLY A 595 -60.25 5.15 14.64
C GLY A 595 -59.94 4.90 16.11
N LYS A 596 -60.95 4.68 16.97
CA LYS A 596 -60.71 4.27 18.36
C LYS A 596 -60.42 2.77 18.43
N ALA A 597 -59.35 2.41 19.14
CA ALA A 597 -59.06 1.02 19.46
C ALA A 597 -60.18 0.39 20.29
N PHE A 598 -60.48 -0.89 20.05
CA PHE A 598 -61.42 -1.65 20.85
C PHE A 598 -61.02 -3.12 20.90
N ASP A 599 -61.34 -3.77 22.01
CA ASP A 599 -61.04 -5.19 22.21
C ASP A 599 -62.08 -6.09 21.55
N ILE A 600 -61.60 -7.22 21.07
CA ILE A 600 -62.40 -8.28 20.50
C ILE A 600 -62.02 -9.64 21.13
N PRO A 601 -62.96 -10.59 21.21
CA PRO A 601 -62.70 -11.90 21.81
C PRO A 601 -61.54 -12.69 21.23
N GLU A 602 -61.26 -12.61 19.92
CA GLU A 602 -60.15 -13.35 19.31
C GLU A 602 -59.71 -12.77 17.96
N VAL A 603 -58.40 -12.73 17.75
CA VAL A 603 -57.76 -12.49 16.45
C VAL A 603 -56.87 -13.69 16.11
N LYS A 604 -56.98 -14.19 14.88
CA LYS A 604 -56.04 -15.19 14.31
C LYS A 604 -55.45 -14.68 13.02
N VAL A 605 -54.16 -14.90 12.79
CA VAL A 605 -53.49 -14.56 11.54
C VAL A 605 -52.96 -15.84 10.90
N ALA A 606 -53.01 -15.94 9.57
CA ALA A 606 -52.45 -17.07 8.84
C ALA A 606 -51.70 -16.59 7.59
N PHE A 607 -50.51 -17.16 7.38
CA PHE A 607 -49.67 -16.89 6.21
C PHE A 607 -49.71 -18.08 5.24
N THR A 608 -50.04 -17.84 3.98
CA THR A 608 -50.01 -18.87 2.93
C THR A 608 -49.17 -18.37 1.76
N LEU A 609 -48.28 -19.21 1.24
CA LEU A 609 -47.52 -18.97 0.00
C LEU A 609 -48.02 -19.95 -1.08
N PRO A 610 -49.02 -19.55 -1.90
CA PRO A 610 -49.67 -20.47 -2.84
C PRO A 610 -48.70 -21.05 -3.87
N ALA A 611 -47.76 -20.23 -4.36
CA ALA A 611 -46.81 -20.62 -5.40
C ALA A 611 -45.91 -21.79 -4.99
N ARG A 612 -45.69 -21.99 -3.68
CA ARG A 612 -44.86 -23.08 -3.14
C ARG A 612 -45.66 -24.10 -2.33
N LYS A 613 -47.00 -23.98 -2.30
CA LYS A 613 -47.90 -24.82 -1.50
C LYS A 613 -47.52 -24.84 -0.01
N ILE A 614 -47.08 -23.69 0.53
CA ILE A 614 -46.73 -23.55 1.94
C ILE A 614 -47.87 -22.85 2.68
N GLY A 615 -48.22 -23.35 3.87
CA GLY A 615 -49.27 -22.82 4.73
C GLY A 615 -50.66 -23.44 4.50
N PRO A 616 -51.69 -22.96 5.21
CA PRO A 616 -51.68 -21.81 6.10
C PRO A 616 -50.80 -22.04 7.34
N LEU A 617 -49.91 -21.10 7.61
CA LEU A 617 -49.08 -21.05 8.82
C LEU A 617 -49.82 -20.18 9.85
N PRO A 618 -50.50 -20.78 10.84
CA PRO A 618 -51.27 -20.02 11.82
C PRO A 618 -50.33 -19.30 12.79
N VAL A 619 -50.69 -18.08 13.14
CA VAL A 619 -50.08 -17.26 14.18
C VAL A 619 -51.19 -16.78 15.10
N VAL A 620 -51.07 -17.11 16.38
CA VAL A 620 -51.99 -16.68 17.42
C VAL A 620 -51.28 -15.59 18.21
N PRO A 621 -51.61 -14.30 17.99
CA PRO A 621 -50.98 -13.21 18.71
C PRO A 621 -51.56 -13.08 20.12
N ASP A 622 -50.70 -12.75 21.07
CA ASP A 622 -51.06 -12.48 22.46
C ASP A 622 -51.72 -11.09 22.57
N HIS A 623 -52.74 -10.96 23.42
CA HIS A 623 -53.34 -9.66 23.73
C HIS A 623 -52.39 -8.84 24.61
N ILE A 624 -52.10 -7.60 24.21
CA ILE A 624 -51.13 -6.73 24.88
C ILE A 624 -51.81 -5.50 25.50
N ALA A 625 -52.75 -4.89 24.79
CA ALA A 625 -53.49 -3.71 25.23
C ALA A 625 -54.82 -3.63 24.49
N THR A 626 -55.68 -2.68 24.86
CA THR A 626 -56.97 -2.51 24.19
C THR A 626 -56.81 -2.32 22.69
N GLY A 627 -57.40 -3.22 21.91
CA GLY A 627 -57.30 -3.24 20.46
C GLY A 627 -55.90 -3.53 19.95
N HIS A 628 -55.00 -4.13 20.73
CA HIS A 628 -53.62 -4.44 20.34
C HIS A 628 -53.20 -5.86 20.74
N TRP A 629 -52.76 -6.63 19.74
CA TRP A 629 -52.21 -7.96 19.88
C TRP A 629 -50.80 -8.03 19.26
N SER A 630 -49.94 -8.90 19.76
CA SER A 630 -48.59 -9.08 19.24
C SER A 630 -48.17 -10.54 19.21
N ALA A 631 -47.39 -10.92 18.20
CA ALA A 631 -46.67 -12.18 18.17
C ALA A 631 -45.21 -11.90 17.84
N SER A 632 -44.30 -12.28 18.73
CA SER A 632 -42.87 -12.17 18.47
C SER A 632 -42.35 -13.45 17.82
N GLY A 633 -41.33 -13.31 16.97
CA GLY A 633 -40.64 -14.46 16.40
C GLY A 633 -41.38 -15.24 15.31
N VAL A 634 -42.38 -14.63 14.66
CA VAL A 634 -43.12 -15.19 13.51
C VAL A 634 -42.15 -15.56 12.39
N GLN A 635 -42.14 -16.85 12.00
CA GLN A 635 -41.24 -17.37 10.96
C GLN A 635 -41.90 -17.38 9.58
N ILE A 636 -41.28 -16.72 8.61
CA ILE A 636 -41.70 -16.72 7.22
C ILE A 636 -40.66 -17.49 6.38
N PRO A 637 -40.91 -18.75 5.99
CA PRO A 637 -39.87 -19.67 5.50
C PRO A 637 -39.30 -19.34 4.11
N GLY A 638 -39.96 -18.49 3.33
CA GLY A 638 -39.51 -18.22 1.96
C GLY A 638 -40.02 -16.92 1.37
N ALA A 639 -39.30 -16.41 0.38
CA ALA A 639 -39.67 -15.19 -0.32
C ALA A 639 -40.74 -15.48 -1.38
N GLY A 640 -41.67 -14.54 -1.58
CA GLY A 640 -42.71 -14.64 -2.59
C GLY A 640 -43.95 -13.80 -2.29
N GLU A 641 -45.00 -14.02 -3.07
CA GLU A 641 -46.32 -13.43 -2.86
C GLU A 641 -47.11 -14.24 -1.83
N TRP A 642 -47.14 -13.76 -0.59
CA TRP A 642 -47.85 -14.38 0.52
C TRP A 642 -49.27 -13.84 0.62
N LYS A 643 -50.25 -14.73 0.75
CA LYS A 643 -51.60 -14.40 1.18
C LYS A 643 -51.63 -14.38 2.71
N ILE A 644 -51.95 -13.22 3.28
CA ILE A 644 -52.12 -13.06 4.72
C ILE A 644 -53.61 -12.97 5.01
N ALA A 645 -54.12 -13.87 5.83
CA ALA A 645 -55.51 -13.91 6.26
C ALA A 645 -55.61 -13.56 7.75
N VAL A 646 -56.45 -12.60 8.10
CA VAL A 646 -56.76 -12.23 9.47
C VAL A 646 -58.22 -12.58 9.75
N THR A 647 -58.43 -13.44 10.74
CA THR A 647 -59.76 -13.78 11.25
C THR A 647 -60.04 -12.95 12.48
N VAL A 648 -61.13 -12.20 12.43
CA VAL A 648 -61.59 -11.28 13.46
C VAL A 648 -62.90 -11.83 14.00
N ARG A 649 -62.94 -12.13 15.30
CA ARG A 649 -64.15 -12.59 15.99
C ARG A 649 -64.59 -11.53 16.98
N THR A 650 -65.80 -11.00 16.80
CA THR A 650 -66.37 -9.90 17.61
C THR A 650 -67.36 -10.40 18.66
N SER A 651 -67.97 -11.57 18.48
CA SER A 651 -68.84 -12.25 19.45
C SER A 651 -68.67 -13.78 19.38
N ASP A 652 -69.42 -14.55 20.18
CA ASP A 652 -69.37 -16.01 20.13
C ASP A 652 -69.86 -16.60 18.79
N ILE A 653 -70.66 -15.84 18.04
CA ILE A 653 -71.26 -16.26 16.77
C ILE A 653 -70.79 -15.44 15.56
N ASP A 654 -70.26 -14.24 15.78
CA ASP A 654 -69.88 -13.31 14.72
C ASP A 654 -68.37 -13.31 14.47
N GLN A 655 -67.96 -13.83 13.31
CA GLN A 655 -66.57 -13.84 12.86
C GLN A 655 -66.44 -13.62 11.35
N VAL A 656 -65.32 -13.03 10.92
CA VAL A 656 -64.99 -12.86 9.51
C VAL A 656 -63.50 -13.02 9.26
N THR A 657 -63.13 -13.63 8.14
CA THR A 657 -61.74 -13.71 7.68
C THR A 657 -61.53 -12.77 6.50
N VAL A 658 -60.63 -11.80 6.67
CA VAL A 658 -60.22 -10.86 5.62
C VAL A 658 -58.80 -11.19 5.19
N SER A 659 -58.48 -11.04 3.91
CA SER A 659 -57.14 -11.43 3.42
C SER A 659 -56.61 -10.49 2.34
N LYS A 660 -55.28 -10.42 2.24
CA LYS A 660 -54.57 -9.63 1.23
C LYS A 660 -53.27 -10.31 0.84
N ASN A 661 -52.89 -10.17 -0.43
CA ASN A 661 -51.61 -10.65 -0.93
C ASN A 661 -50.52 -9.58 -0.71
N VAL A 662 -49.35 -10.02 -0.27
CA VAL A 662 -48.20 -9.17 0.04
C VAL A 662 -46.93 -9.87 -0.41
N LYS A 663 -46.03 -9.12 -1.04
CA LYS A 663 -44.70 -9.58 -1.35
C LYS A 663 -43.80 -9.53 -0.11
N ILE A 664 -43.20 -10.66 0.24
CA ILE A 664 -42.24 -10.77 1.35
C ILE A 664 -40.93 -11.32 0.79
N GLY A 665 -39.81 -10.66 1.07
CA GLY A 665 -38.45 -11.12 0.74
C GLY A 665 -37.88 -10.71 -0.61
#